data_AF-A0A9W7GAE3-F1
#
_entry.id   AF-A0A9W7GAE3-F1
#
_cell.length_a   1.000
_cell.length_b   1.000
_cell.length_c   1.000
_cell.angle_alpha   90.00
_cell.angle_beta   90.00
_cell.angle_gamma   90.00
#
_symmetry.space_group_name_H-M   'P 1'
#
loop_
_entity.id
_entity.type
_entity.pdbx_description
1 polymer ?
#
loop_
_entity_poly.entity_id
_entity_poly.type
_entity_poly.pdbx_seq_one_letter_code
_entity_poly.pdbx_strand_id
1 'polypeptide(L)'
;MLSFLRTDPVKGHSTVYTLSQSLTVSEASPFPTRSMVHEYGGLCFKPISDNLGRAFQQELVGEEEGGNNIGSNYYIGSVYDPEGGDNKLTCRLYVQGTSPSSSSMIIAVGKYGSYFEGPYHGEPGVYAVKEHVKEGGEVVNEIVHIGRKEGGGWKEITVAEGYDFYDYPTVCSGHLFYKAWSHPNMPWDSTFLIRVPITSSDDTTPPSHTIVMSGCSVNSINLSHDGQSITFLAEVGETFTLYETNPTSEPEQVKGQKINWDLSTGDMGWNHGVSNTAAGEGGKVYTTWRKEGEGGIAVMVVGNEDDNQVWTWKELGMEGGCNPCCTHSGRVFVLGDNGGPTGIWEVLVEEGKGIERVKGLEDDHDIMREYITTFTKPIHVLFEGEMGDVHGYYYPPAGSNQEGSEGSDDVPSSPPPPMLVKCHGGPTSRTRTNFRLDVQFWTTRGFAVLDVDYSGSSGYGKTYRRRLNGNWGVIDYKDCLAGVTYCVKKGLADKERVAIDGGSAGGYTTLCALTFQGEGGGFTAGCSKYGISDLGMLYEETHKFESKYMDGLIGPYPSSKSVYHSRCPVMHTDKLSCPVLLLQGEEDKVVPPNQSMMMYDALKEKGIQTSIVLYEGEQHGFRKAKNIEHCLEVEYDFYRVVWGMGGGDVVKIGEVEKR
;
A
#
# COMPACT_ATOMS: atom_id res chain seq x y z
N MET A 1 -22.28 -1.79 5.95
CA MET A 1 -21.75 -2.68 7.00
C MET A 1 -20.26 -2.82 6.80
N LEU A 2 -19.41 -2.37 7.73
CA LEU A 2 -17.98 -2.65 7.69
C LEU A 2 -17.73 -3.99 8.38
N SER A 3 -17.19 -4.94 7.63
CA SER A 3 -16.85 -6.28 8.10
C SER A 3 -15.34 -6.45 7.97
N PHE A 4 -14.64 -6.71 9.06
CA PHE A 4 -13.20 -6.99 9.05
C PHE A 4 -13.00 -8.48 9.28
N LEU A 5 -12.27 -9.14 8.38
CA LEU A 5 -11.88 -10.54 8.54
C LEU A 5 -10.51 -10.58 9.21
N ARG A 6 -10.41 -11.23 10.37
CA ARG A 6 -9.13 -11.65 10.95
C ARG A 6 -9.00 -13.14 10.75
N THR A 7 -8.02 -13.55 9.96
CA THR A 7 -7.63 -14.96 9.83
C THR A 7 -6.72 -15.30 11.00
N ASP A 8 -7.08 -16.29 11.81
CA ASP A 8 -6.14 -16.89 12.76
C ASP A 8 -5.22 -17.84 11.98
N PRO A 9 -3.92 -17.50 11.81
CA PRO A 9 -3.00 -18.30 10.99
C PRO A 9 -2.73 -19.69 11.57
N VAL A 10 -3.08 -19.95 12.83
CA VAL A 10 -2.84 -21.24 13.50
C VAL A 10 -4.06 -22.17 13.39
N LYS A 11 -5.27 -21.61 13.21
CA LYS A 11 -6.52 -22.39 13.26
C LYS A 11 -7.29 -22.48 11.96
N GLY A 12 -6.87 -21.76 10.91
CA GLY A 12 -7.58 -21.76 9.61
C GLY A 12 -9.00 -21.19 9.67
N HIS A 13 -9.43 -20.64 10.81
CA HIS A 13 -10.74 -20.05 10.99
C HIS A 13 -10.67 -18.54 10.78
N SER A 14 -11.40 -18.10 9.75
CA SER A 14 -11.68 -16.70 9.47
C SER A 14 -12.78 -16.19 10.39
N THR A 15 -12.50 -15.21 11.25
CA THR A 15 -13.53 -14.56 12.09
C THR A 15 -13.88 -13.21 11.48
N VAL A 16 -15.16 -13.04 11.10
CA VAL A 16 -15.70 -11.76 10.65
C VAL A 16 -16.08 -10.92 11.88
N TYR A 17 -15.41 -9.81 12.09
CA TYR A 17 -15.84 -8.77 13.03
C TYR A 17 -16.83 -7.85 12.32
N THR A 18 -18.09 -7.94 12.71
CA THR A 18 -19.14 -7.04 12.25
C THR A 18 -19.33 -5.93 13.28
N LEU A 19 -19.16 -4.68 12.88
CA LEU A 19 -19.59 -3.55 13.71
C LEU A 19 -21.11 -3.43 13.64
N SER A 20 -21.80 -4.05 14.59
CA SER A 20 -23.25 -3.90 14.75
C SER A 20 -23.57 -2.75 15.71
N GLN A 21 -23.68 -1.54 15.17
CA GLN A 21 -24.64 -0.57 15.70
C GLN A 21 -25.67 -0.30 14.60
N SER A 22 -26.86 -0.89 14.79
CA SER A 22 -28.13 -0.56 14.12
C SER A 22 -28.08 -0.15 12.63
N LEU A 23 -27.39 -0.93 11.79
CA LEU A 23 -27.47 -0.80 10.34
C LEU A 23 -27.92 -2.13 9.72
N THR A 24 -29.16 -2.16 9.24
CA THR A 24 -29.72 -3.26 8.45
C THR A 24 -29.15 -3.23 7.03
N VAL A 25 -28.66 -4.38 6.53
CA VAL A 25 -27.82 -4.47 5.31
C VAL A 25 -28.61 -4.61 4.01
N SER A 26 -29.91 -4.29 4.01
CA SER A 26 -30.62 -4.01 2.75
C SER A 26 -30.07 -2.79 2.00
N GLU A 27 -29.04 -2.12 2.55
CA GLU A 27 -28.37 -0.91 2.04
C GLU A 27 -26.95 -1.14 1.49
N ALA A 28 -26.49 -2.40 1.34
CA ALA A 28 -25.15 -2.69 0.79
C ALA A 28 -25.16 -2.77 -0.76
N SER A 29 -24.33 -1.93 -1.41
CA SER A 29 -24.14 -1.89 -2.87
C SER A 29 -23.16 -2.96 -3.34
N PRO A 30 -23.18 -3.36 -4.63
CA PRO A 30 -22.08 -4.04 -5.30
C PRO A 30 -20.84 -3.11 -5.41
N PHE A 31 -20.13 -2.88 -4.31
CA PHE A 31 -18.88 -2.12 -4.34
C PHE A 31 -17.70 -2.97 -4.84
N PRO A 32 -16.67 -2.35 -5.45
CA PRO A 32 -15.30 -2.85 -5.35
C PRO A 32 -14.83 -2.74 -3.90
N THR A 33 -15.20 -3.72 -3.08
CA THR A 33 -14.47 -3.97 -1.84
C THR A 33 -13.13 -4.60 -2.23
N ARG A 34 -12.08 -3.95 -1.75
CA ARG A 34 -10.75 -4.05 -2.36
C ARG A 34 -10.06 -5.34 -1.96
N SER A 35 -9.56 -5.98 -2.99
CA SER A 35 -8.86 -7.25 -2.96
C SER A 35 -7.37 -6.94 -2.91
N MET A 36 -6.76 -6.79 -1.72
CA MET A 36 -5.30 -6.70 -1.64
C MET A 36 -4.70 -8.09 -1.88
N VAL A 37 -4.42 -8.43 -3.15
CA VAL A 37 -3.49 -9.53 -3.43
C VAL A 37 -2.12 -8.90 -3.38
N HIS A 38 -1.30 -9.41 -2.47
CA HIS A 38 0.12 -9.28 -2.61
C HIS A 38 0.71 -10.69 -2.76
N GLU A 39 1.86 -10.78 -3.41
CA GLU A 39 2.87 -11.80 -3.13
C GLU A 39 3.32 -11.85 -1.64
N TYR A 40 2.81 -10.94 -0.79
CA TYR A 40 3.00 -10.78 0.66
C TYR A 40 1.80 -11.31 1.45
N GLY A 41 1.03 -12.26 0.90
CA GLY A 41 0.11 -13.10 1.68
C GLY A 41 -1.15 -12.42 2.24
N GLY A 42 -1.65 -11.35 1.61
CA GLY A 42 -2.98 -10.79 1.92
C GLY A 42 -4.10 -11.62 1.32
N LEU A 43 -5.12 -11.98 2.11
CA LEU A 43 -6.35 -12.60 1.58
C LEU A 43 -7.30 -11.50 1.10
N CYS A 44 -7.69 -11.57 -0.17
CA CYS A 44 -8.69 -10.68 -0.74
C CYS A 44 -10.09 -11.10 -0.35
N PHE A 45 -10.96 -10.14 -0.06
CA PHE A 45 -12.40 -10.38 0.01
C PHE A 45 -13.18 -9.19 -0.55
N LYS A 46 -14.32 -9.49 -1.17
CA LYS A 46 -15.29 -8.53 -1.71
C LYS A 46 -16.70 -9.00 -1.37
N PRO A 47 -17.51 -8.24 -0.60
CA PRO A 47 -18.95 -8.44 -0.60
C PRO A 47 -19.54 -8.45 -2.02
N ILE A 48 -20.45 -9.38 -2.26
CA ILE A 48 -21.20 -9.54 -3.50
C ILE A 48 -22.69 -9.41 -3.23
N SER A 49 -23.49 -9.14 -4.27
CA SER A 49 -24.93 -9.01 -4.12
C SER A 49 -25.59 -10.28 -3.58
N ASP A 50 -26.70 -10.12 -2.85
CA ASP A 50 -27.53 -11.24 -2.37
C ASP A 50 -28.07 -12.09 -3.52
N ASN A 51 -28.25 -11.52 -4.71
CA ASN A 51 -28.72 -12.25 -5.88
C ASN A 51 -27.63 -13.19 -6.38
N LEU A 52 -26.40 -12.70 -6.53
CA LEU A 52 -25.26 -13.51 -6.92
C LEU A 52 -24.92 -14.55 -5.85
N GLY A 53 -24.92 -14.15 -4.57
CA GLY A 53 -24.68 -15.05 -3.45
C GLY A 53 -25.71 -16.18 -3.35
N ARG A 54 -27.00 -15.88 -3.55
CA ARG A 54 -28.07 -16.91 -3.60
C ARG A 54 -27.95 -17.81 -4.82
N ALA A 55 -27.63 -17.25 -5.99
CA ALA A 55 -27.36 -18.04 -7.19
C ALA A 55 -26.20 -19.03 -6.95
N PHE A 56 -25.19 -18.62 -6.17
CA PHE A 56 -24.11 -19.50 -5.74
C PHE A 56 -24.55 -20.56 -4.73
N GLN A 57 -25.41 -20.23 -3.76
CA GLN A 57 -25.87 -21.16 -2.73
C GLN A 57 -26.82 -22.26 -3.25
N GLN A 58 -27.73 -21.93 -4.18
CA GLN A 58 -28.76 -22.85 -4.69
C GLN A 58 -28.20 -24.13 -5.34
N GLU A 59 -26.98 -24.11 -5.86
CA GLU A 59 -26.33 -25.25 -6.53
C GLU A 59 -25.94 -26.42 -5.58
N LEU A 60 -25.79 -26.18 -4.27
CA LEU A 60 -25.29 -27.21 -3.34
C LEU A 60 -26.36 -27.91 -2.51
N VAL A 61 -27.44 -27.21 -2.15
CA VAL A 61 -28.38 -27.70 -1.12
C VAL A 61 -29.52 -28.53 -1.71
N GLY A 62 -29.67 -28.54 -3.04
CA GLY A 62 -30.89 -29.04 -3.69
C GLY A 62 -32.09 -28.14 -3.34
N GLU A 63 -33.18 -28.23 -4.10
CA GLU A 63 -34.35 -27.36 -3.95
C GLU A 63 -35.18 -27.58 -2.66
N GLU A 64 -34.68 -28.28 -1.63
CA GLU A 64 -35.52 -28.65 -0.48
C GLU A 64 -35.56 -27.60 0.66
N GLU A 65 -36.78 -27.05 0.77
CA GLU A 65 -37.49 -26.57 1.95
C GLU A 65 -37.02 -25.28 2.65
N GLY A 66 -37.71 -24.18 2.32
CA GLY A 66 -38.58 -23.50 3.30
C GLY A 66 -37.95 -22.86 4.55
N GLY A 67 -36.63 -22.79 4.64
CA GLY A 67 -35.92 -22.12 5.74
C GLY A 67 -36.04 -20.61 5.66
N ASN A 68 -36.67 -20.00 6.67
CA ASN A 68 -36.83 -18.56 6.82
C ASN A 68 -35.57 -17.76 6.45
N ASN A 69 -35.80 -16.69 5.67
CA ASN A 69 -34.86 -15.58 5.42
C ASN A 69 -34.02 -15.24 6.66
N ILE A 70 -32.76 -15.64 6.65
CA ILE A 70 -31.73 -15.06 7.52
C ILE A 70 -30.86 -14.20 6.61
N GLY A 71 -30.88 -12.89 6.81
CA GLY A 71 -30.09 -11.91 6.06
C GLY A 71 -28.60 -12.25 6.11
N SER A 72 -28.13 -12.97 5.10
CA SER A 72 -26.78 -13.52 5.02
C SER A 72 -26.01 -12.70 4.01
N ASN A 73 -24.97 -11.99 4.44
CA ASN A 73 -24.10 -11.27 3.49
C ASN A 73 -23.07 -12.24 2.92
N TYR A 74 -22.89 -12.18 1.61
CA TYR A 74 -21.96 -13.05 0.89
C TYR A 74 -20.67 -12.31 0.57
N TYR A 75 -19.54 -12.99 0.73
CA TYR A 75 -18.21 -12.48 0.40
C TYR A 75 -17.54 -13.41 -0.58
N ILE A 76 -16.98 -12.86 -1.65
CA ILE A 76 -16.04 -13.56 -2.51
C ILE A 76 -14.62 -13.28 -2.08
N GLY A 77 -13.79 -14.30 -1.91
CA GLY A 77 -12.41 -14.07 -1.52
C GLY A 77 -11.46 -15.17 -1.90
N SER A 78 -10.16 -14.90 -1.73
CA SER A 78 -9.12 -15.93 -1.81
C SER A 78 -8.81 -16.44 -0.41
N VAL A 79 -8.76 -17.76 -0.23
CA VAL A 79 -8.15 -18.40 0.95
C VAL A 79 -6.94 -19.22 0.56
N TYR A 80 -5.98 -19.25 1.47
CA TYR A 80 -4.82 -20.11 1.38
C TYR A 80 -5.14 -21.50 1.93
N ASP A 81 -4.87 -22.56 1.17
CA ASP A 81 -5.03 -23.94 1.63
C ASP A 81 -3.66 -24.63 1.78
N PRO A 82 -3.15 -24.78 3.02
CA PRO A 82 -1.93 -25.52 3.30
C PRO A 82 -2.10 -27.04 3.41
N GLU A 83 -3.33 -27.59 3.45
CA GLU A 83 -3.57 -29.03 3.72
C GLU A 83 -3.67 -29.91 2.46
N GLY A 84 -3.72 -29.31 1.27
CA GLY A 84 -3.60 -30.06 0.02
C GLY A 84 -2.20 -30.69 -0.07
N GLY A 85 -2.09 -32.01 0.10
CA GLY A 85 -0.84 -32.78 0.23
C GLY A 85 0.20 -32.70 -0.90
N ASP A 86 0.11 -31.74 -1.80
CA ASP A 86 1.21 -31.26 -2.64
C ASP A 86 1.53 -29.83 -2.20
N ASN A 87 2.80 -29.50 -1.95
CA ASN A 87 3.33 -28.16 -1.58
C ASN A 87 3.01 -26.99 -2.56
N LYS A 88 1.92 -27.05 -3.32
CA LYS A 88 1.42 -26.01 -4.21
C LYS A 88 0.39 -25.16 -3.46
N LEU A 89 0.80 -23.93 -3.15
CA LEU A 89 -0.07 -22.83 -2.75
C LEU A 89 -1.31 -22.80 -3.65
N THR A 90 -2.44 -23.28 -3.16
CA THR A 90 -3.67 -23.35 -3.95
C THR A 90 -4.63 -22.30 -3.42
N CYS A 91 -4.66 -21.12 -4.06
CA CYS A 91 -5.66 -20.10 -3.77
C CYS A 91 -7.04 -20.62 -4.23
N ARG A 92 -8.04 -20.43 -3.38
CA ARG A 92 -9.43 -20.83 -3.67
C ARG A 92 -10.31 -19.60 -3.66
N LEU A 93 -11.09 -19.42 -4.73
CA LEU A 93 -12.17 -18.46 -4.75
C LEU A 93 -13.36 -19.08 -4.02
N TYR A 94 -13.84 -18.43 -2.97
CA TYR A 94 -14.95 -18.96 -2.19
C TYR A 94 -16.04 -17.93 -1.91
N VAL A 95 -17.23 -18.43 -1.57
CA VAL A 95 -18.37 -17.64 -1.12
C VAL A 95 -18.71 -18.04 0.31
N GLN A 96 -18.82 -17.07 1.23
CA GLN A 96 -19.15 -17.33 2.64
C GLN A 96 -20.29 -16.41 3.11
N GLY A 97 -21.24 -16.97 3.85
CA GLY A 97 -22.28 -16.23 4.57
C GLY A 97 -21.81 -15.72 5.93
N THR A 98 -22.53 -14.76 6.52
CA THR A 98 -22.17 -14.16 7.82
C THR A 98 -22.52 -14.99 9.05
N SER A 99 -23.26 -16.09 8.91
CA SER A 99 -23.56 -16.95 10.07
C SER A 99 -22.31 -17.77 10.45
N PRO A 100 -21.93 -17.87 11.74
CA PRO A 100 -20.84 -18.72 12.21
C PRO A 100 -20.97 -20.20 11.82
N SER A 101 -22.18 -20.63 11.44
CA SER A 101 -22.49 -21.99 10.97
C SER A 101 -22.52 -22.15 9.45
N SER A 102 -22.30 -21.08 8.67
CA SER A 102 -22.34 -21.16 7.20
C SER A 102 -20.98 -21.60 6.63
N SER A 103 -20.98 -22.75 5.96
CA SER A 103 -19.81 -23.34 5.31
C SER A 103 -19.34 -22.47 4.14
N SER A 104 -18.03 -22.21 4.05
CA SER A 104 -17.41 -21.58 2.88
C SER A 104 -17.50 -22.49 1.66
N MET A 105 -17.97 -21.98 0.53
CA MET A 105 -18.11 -22.71 -0.73
C MET A 105 -17.00 -22.36 -1.70
N ILE A 106 -16.23 -23.35 -2.19
CA ILE A 106 -15.20 -23.14 -3.21
C ILE A 106 -15.86 -23.12 -4.59
N ILE A 107 -15.66 -22.05 -5.35
CA ILE A 107 -16.20 -21.89 -6.70
C ILE A 107 -15.14 -21.95 -7.81
N ALA A 108 -13.89 -21.62 -7.49
CA ALA A 108 -12.77 -21.76 -8.42
C ALA A 108 -11.45 -22.02 -7.68
N VAL A 109 -10.50 -22.64 -8.38
CA VAL A 109 -9.17 -22.99 -7.85
C VAL A 109 -8.11 -22.36 -8.73
N GLY A 110 -7.30 -21.47 -8.15
CA GLY A 110 -6.34 -20.64 -8.88
C GLY A 110 -5.99 -19.38 -8.10
N LYS A 111 -4.98 -18.63 -8.54
CA LYS A 111 -4.61 -17.35 -7.93
C LYS A 111 -5.43 -16.22 -8.55
N TYR A 112 -6.32 -15.62 -7.78
CA TYR A 112 -7.20 -14.56 -8.25
C TYR A 112 -7.07 -13.29 -7.40
N GLY A 113 -7.16 -12.13 -8.05
CA GLY A 113 -7.21 -10.81 -7.44
C GLY A 113 -8.16 -9.87 -8.17
N SER A 114 -8.34 -8.67 -7.64
CA SER A 114 -9.17 -7.60 -8.22
C SER A 114 -10.55 -8.05 -8.74
N TYR A 115 -11.58 -7.94 -7.90
CA TYR A 115 -12.88 -8.53 -8.22
C TYR A 115 -13.95 -7.50 -8.62
N PHE A 116 -14.78 -7.84 -9.59
CA PHE A 116 -15.97 -7.06 -9.95
C PHE A 116 -17.17 -7.91 -10.31
N GLU A 117 -18.32 -7.64 -9.70
CA GLU A 117 -19.56 -8.33 -10.01
C GLU A 117 -20.16 -7.77 -11.30
N GLY A 118 -20.51 -8.64 -12.24
CA GLY A 118 -21.17 -8.22 -13.46
C GLY A 118 -21.54 -9.38 -14.38
N PRO A 119 -22.53 -9.16 -15.26
CA PRO A 119 -22.92 -10.18 -16.22
C PRO A 119 -21.90 -10.29 -17.36
N TYR A 120 -21.72 -11.49 -17.90
CA TYR A 120 -21.02 -11.75 -19.16
C TYR A 120 -21.92 -12.57 -20.07
N HIS A 121 -22.24 -12.06 -21.27
CA HIS A 121 -23.29 -12.63 -22.15
C HIS A 121 -24.64 -12.85 -21.46
N GLY A 122 -25.02 -11.99 -20.51
CA GLY A 122 -26.25 -12.11 -19.73
C GLY A 122 -26.17 -13.08 -18.55
N GLU A 123 -25.09 -13.85 -18.43
CA GLU A 123 -24.85 -14.76 -17.30
C GLU A 123 -24.26 -13.99 -16.12
N PRO A 124 -24.88 -14.03 -14.93
CA PRO A 124 -24.32 -13.41 -13.74
C PRO A 124 -23.01 -14.08 -13.33
N GLY A 125 -22.08 -13.31 -12.77
CA GLY A 125 -20.82 -13.83 -12.29
C GLY A 125 -19.88 -12.74 -11.78
N VAL A 126 -18.61 -13.10 -11.69
CA VAL A 126 -17.55 -12.22 -11.18
C VAL A 126 -16.40 -12.17 -12.16
N TYR A 127 -15.99 -10.95 -12.48
CA TYR A 127 -14.72 -10.67 -13.14
C TYR A 127 -13.59 -10.70 -12.10
N ALA A 128 -12.48 -11.33 -12.44
CA ALA A 128 -11.29 -11.40 -11.62
C ALA A 128 -10.02 -11.30 -12.48
N VAL A 129 -8.93 -10.78 -11.91
CA VAL A 129 -7.59 -10.94 -12.46
C VAL A 129 -7.04 -12.28 -12.00
N LYS A 130 -6.76 -13.20 -12.93
CA LYS A 130 -6.17 -14.51 -12.67
C LYS A 130 -4.67 -14.47 -12.94
N GLU A 131 -3.87 -15.00 -12.02
CA GLU A 131 -2.47 -15.35 -12.24
C GLU A 131 -2.33 -16.86 -12.42
N HIS A 132 -1.62 -17.29 -13.46
CA HIS A 132 -1.26 -18.69 -13.64
C HIS A 132 0.03 -18.85 -14.45
N VAL A 133 0.56 -20.08 -14.46
CA VAL A 133 1.76 -20.43 -15.21
C VAL A 133 1.35 -21.13 -16.50
N LYS A 134 1.71 -20.58 -17.67
CA LYS A 134 1.48 -21.23 -18.99
C LYS A 134 2.49 -22.36 -19.21
N GLU A 135 2.22 -23.23 -20.19
CA GLU A 135 3.19 -24.23 -20.64
C GLU A 135 4.50 -23.54 -21.04
N GLY A 136 5.60 -23.87 -20.36
CA GLY A 136 6.89 -23.19 -20.51
C GLY A 136 7.36 -22.43 -19.27
N GLY A 137 6.53 -22.31 -18.22
CA GLY A 137 6.96 -21.74 -16.93
C GLY A 137 6.76 -20.24 -16.79
N GLU A 138 6.21 -19.58 -17.81
CA GLU A 138 5.92 -18.14 -17.77
C GLU A 138 4.68 -17.83 -16.93
N VAL A 139 4.82 -16.88 -16.00
CA VAL A 139 3.70 -16.36 -15.20
C VAL A 139 2.94 -15.34 -16.02
N VAL A 140 1.64 -15.55 -16.23
CA VAL A 140 0.76 -14.66 -16.98
C VAL A 140 -0.43 -14.20 -16.14
N ASN A 141 -0.97 -13.04 -16.50
CA ASN A 141 -2.15 -12.48 -15.89
C ASN A 141 -3.24 -12.31 -16.96
N GLU A 142 -4.48 -12.58 -16.61
CA GLU A 142 -5.63 -12.48 -17.50
C GLU A 142 -6.84 -11.95 -16.73
N ILE A 143 -7.76 -11.26 -17.40
CA ILE A 143 -9.09 -11.02 -16.84
C ILE A 143 -9.97 -12.20 -17.20
N VAL A 144 -10.55 -12.83 -16.19
CA VAL A 144 -11.49 -13.94 -16.35
C VAL A 144 -12.87 -13.56 -15.82
N HIS A 145 -13.91 -14.14 -16.40
CA HIS A 145 -15.27 -14.16 -15.84
C HIS A 145 -15.53 -15.56 -15.26
N ILE A 146 -15.99 -15.60 -14.01
CA ILE A 146 -16.35 -16.82 -13.30
C ILE A 146 -17.85 -16.80 -13.08
N GLY A 147 -18.55 -17.68 -13.79
CA GLY A 147 -20.00 -17.77 -13.80
C GLY A 147 -20.49 -19.22 -13.72
N ARG A 148 -21.81 -19.39 -13.78
CA ARG A 148 -22.44 -20.72 -13.73
C ARG A 148 -22.24 -21.49 -15.03
N LYS A 149 -22.01 -22.79 -14.93
CA LYS A 149 -22.03 -23.73 -16.05
C LYS A 149 -23.42 -24.32 -16.24
N GLU A 150 -23.87 -24.41 -17.48
CA GLU A 150 -25.11 -25.12 -17.81
C GLU A 150 -25.01 -26.59 -17.38
N GLY A 151 -26.01 -27.08 -16.65
CA GLY A 151 -25.99 -28.44 -16.08
C GLY A 151 -25.29 -28.57 -14.72
N GLY A 152 -24.88 -27.45 -14.11
CA GLY A 152 -24.34 -27.39 -12.74
C GLY A 152 -22.82 -27.18 -12.67
N GLY A 153 -22.38 -26.55 -11.58
CA GLY A 153 -20.98 -26.18 -11.36
C GLY A 153 -20.55 -24.85 -12.01
N TRP A 154 -19.23 -24.65 -12.13
CA TRP A 154 -18.62 -23.36 -12.46
C TRP A 154 -17.91 -23.38 -13.81
N LYS A 155 -17.97 -22.26 -14.53
CA LYS A 155 -17.18 -22.02 -15.73
C LYS A 155 -16.32 -20.77 -15.54
N GLU A 156 -15.07 -20.86 -15.96
CA GLU A 156 -14.16 -19.74 -16.07
C GLU A 156 -13.96 -19.45 -17.55
N ILE A 157 -14.05 -18.17 -17.94
CA ILE A 157 -13.88 -17.71 -19.31
C ILE A 157 -12.86 -16.57 -19.31
N THR A 158 -11.79 -16.69 -20.10
CA THR A 158 -10.85 -15.59 -20.33
C THR A 158 -11.52 -14.50 -21.16
N VAL A 159 -11.54 -13.28 -20.62
CA VAL A 159 -12.15 -12.09 -21.22
C VAL A 159 -11.10 -11.16 -21.82
N ALA A 160 -9.91 -11.07 -21.22
CA ALA A 160 -8.80 -10.28 -21.74
C ALA A 160 -7.44 -10.92 -21.42
N GLU A 161 -6.55 -10.93 -22.42
CA GLU A 161 -5.17 -11.42 -22.34
C GLU A 161 -4.24 -10.60 -23.28
N GLY A 162 -2.93 -10.82 -23.19
CA GLY A 162 -1.92 -10.17 -24.07
C GLY A 162 -1.07 -9.06 -23.45
N TYR A 163 -1.41 -8.56 -22.26
CA TYR A 163 -0.57 -7.67 -21.44
C TYR A 163 0.06 -8.46 -20.30
N ASP A 164 1.13 -7.91 -19.70
CA ASP A 164 1.78 -8.60 -18.58
C ASP A 164 0.92 -8.53 -17.32
N PHE A 165 0.17 -7.44 -17.12
CA PHE A 165 -0.58 -7.18 -15.90
C PHE A 165 -1.93 -6.49 -16.16
N TYR A 166 -2.88 -6.75 -15.25
CA TYR A 166 -4.27 -6.26 -15.31
C TYR A 166 -4.76 -5.82 -13.94
N ASP A 167 -5.68 -4.86 -13.87
CA ASP A 167 -6.37 -4.45 -12.64
C ASP A 167 -7.71 -3.76 -12.93
N TYR A 168 -8.51 -3.52 -11.88
CA TYR A 168 -9.81 -2.82 -11.91
C TYR A 168 -10.79 -3.27 -12.99
N PRO A 169 -11.11 -4.58 -13.12
CA PRO A 169 -12.30 -4.92 -13.92
C PRO A 169 -13.49 -4.13 -13.37
N THR A 170 -14.22 -3.41 -14.24
CA THR A 170 -15.33 -2.54 -13.85
C THR A 170 -16.39 -2.62 -14.94
N VAL A 171 -17.57 -3.15 -14.60
CA VAL A 171 -18.68 -3.21 -15.54
C VAL A 171 -19.51 -1.93 -15.44
N CYS A 172 -19.68 -1.25 -16.57
CA CYS A 172 -20.42 -0.01 -16.71
C CYS A 172 -21.28 -0.07 -17.98
N SER A 173 -22.61 0.01 -17.83
CA SER A 173 -23.60 -0.01 -18.93
C SER A 173 -23.23 -0.92 -20.12
N GLY A 174 -23.10 -2.22 -19.85
CA GLY A 174 -22.85 -3.26 -20.86
C GLY A 174 -21.41 -3.29 -21.40
N HIS A 175 -20.47 -2.59 -20.77
CA HIS A 175 -19.06 -2.61 -21.14
C HIS A 175 -18.20 -2.93 -19.94
N LEU A 176 -17.09 -3.63 -20.18
CA LEU A 176 -16.03 -3.86 -19.22
C LEU A 176 -14.94 -2.81 -19.43
N PHE A 177 -14.60 -2.09 -18.38
CA PHE A 177 -13.41 -1.27 -18.29
C PHE A 177 -12.36 -1.98 -17.44
N TYR A 178 -11.09 -1.85 -17.82
CA TYR A 178 -9.99 -2.34 -17.00
C TYR A 178 -8.69 -1.58 -17.27
N LYS A 179 -7.79 -1.65 -16.29
CA LYS A 179 -6.41 -1.19 -16.40
C LYS A 179 -5.53 -2.35 -16.89
N ALA A 180 -4.59 -2.06 -17.79
CA ALA A 180 -3.53 -3.00 -18.17
C ALA A 180 -2.19 -2.29 -18.35
N TRP A 181 -1.08 -3.02 -18.18
CA TRP A 181 0.26 -2.53 -18.51
C TRP A 181 1.20 -3.70 -18.79
N SER A 182 2.33 -3.39 -19.41
CA SER A 182 3.38 -4.34 -19.74
C SER A 182 4.74 -3.81 -19.35
N HIS A 183 5.65 -4.73 -19.10
CA HIS A 183 7.06 -4.45 -18.95
C HIS A 183 7.60 -3.61 -20.11
N PRO A 184 8.60 -2.74 -19.84
CA PRO A 184 9.27 -2.55 -18.55
C PRO A 184 8.54 -1.58 -17.60
N ASN A 185 7.32 -1.16 -17.94
CA ASN A 185 6.60 -0.16 -17.14
C ASN A 185 6.09 -0.77 -15.84
N MET A 186 6.21 -0.01 -14.75
CA MET A 186 5.43 -0.19 -13.54
C MET A 186 4.07 0.54 -13.67
N PRO A 187 3.07 0.25 -12.82
CA PRO A 187 1.74 0.88 -12.92
C PRO A 187 1.75 2.41 -12.71
N TRP A 188 2.86 2.98 -12.22
CA TRP A 188 3.10 4.42 -12.08
C TRP A 188 3.89 5.07 -13.21
N ASP A 189 4.34 4.29 -14.20
CA ASP A 189 5.07 4.80 -15.36
C ASP A 189 4.14 5.13 -16.52
N SER A 190 3.44 4.10 -17.02
CA SER A 190 2.51 4.17 -18.14
C SER A 190 1.61 2.94 -18.16
N THR A 191 0.32 3.17 -18.35
CA THR A 191 -0.73 2.14 -18.31
C THR A 191 -1.73 2.41 -19.43
N PHE A 192 -2.63 1.46 -19.67
CA PHE A 192 -3.77 1.57 -20.56
C PHE A 192 -5.07 1.46 -19.76
N LEU A 193 -5.99 2.40 -19.95
CA LEU A 193 -7.40 2.20 -19.63
C LEU A 193 -8.09 1.67 -20.89
N ILE A 194 -8.65 0.47 -20.79
CA ILE A 194 -9.24 -0.25 -21.92
C ILE A 194 -10.72 -0.46 -21.67
N ARG A 195 -11.53 -0.27 -22.72
CA ARG A 195 -12.96 -0.55 -22.75
C ARG A 195 -13.25 -1.68 -23.74
N VAL A 196 -14.06 -2.63 -23.32
CA VAL A 196 -14.52 -3.77 -24.14
C VAL A 196 -16.03 -3.93 -24.02
N PRO A 197 -16.78 -4.05 -25.12
CA PRO A 197 -18.21 -4.34 -25.06
C PRO A 197 -18.44 -5.75 -24.48
N ILE A 198 -19.38 -5.86 -23.55
CA ILE A 198 -19.90 -7.15 -23.10
C ILE A 198 -21.01 -7.51 -24.09
N THR A 199 -20.62 -8.09 -25.23
CA THR A 199 -21.60 -8.52 -26.23
C THR A 199 -22.45 -9.66 -25.68
N SER A 200 -23.59 -9.92 -26.31
CA SER A 200 -24.41 -11.10 -26.08
C SER A 200 -24.28 -12.01 -27.31
N SER A 201 -23.83 -13.25 -27.10
CA SER A 201 -23.78 -14.40 -28.01
C SER A 201 -22.44 -14.73 -28.68
N ASP A 202 -22.01 -15.99 -28.48
CA ASP A 202 -21.36 -16.94 -29.42
C ASP A 202 -20.30 -16.49 -30.43
N ASP A 203 -19.63 -15.36 -30.20
CA ASP A 203 -18.59 -14.93 -31.12
C ASP A 203 -17.27 -15.66 -30.82
N THR A 204 -16.83 -16.52 -31.76
CA THR A 204 -15.47 -17.10 -31.80
C THR A 204 -14.38 -16.04 -32.02
N THR A 205 -14.77 -14.77 -32.11
CA THR A 205 -13.92 -13.61 -32.34
C THR A 205 -13.84 -12.78 -31.05
N PRO A 206 -12.65 -12.51 -30.49
CA PRO A 206 -12.52 -11.63 -29.34
C PRO A 206 -13.15 -10.26 -29.64
N PRO A 207 -13.94 -9.68 -28.73
CA PRO A 207 -14.56 -8.38 -28.93
C PRO A 207 -13.47 -7.31 -29.17
N SER A 208 -13.72 -6.40 -30.11
CA SER A 208 -12.84 -5.26 -30.34
C SER A 208 -12.71 -4.41 -29.07
N HIS A 209 -11.48 -4.10 -28.66
CA HIS A 209 -11.24 -3.22 -27.53
C HIS A 209 -10.95 -1.78 -27.97
N THR A 210 -11.26 -0.81 -27.13
CA THR A 210 -10.91 0.60 -27.30
C THR A 210 -9.94 1.01 -26.21
N ILE A 211 -8.81 1.60 -26.58
CA ILE A 211 -7.93 2.28 -25.62
C ILE A 211 -8.55 3.65 -25.33
N VAL A 212 -9.08 3.80 -24.12
CA VAL A 212 -9.70 5.04 -23.65
C VAL A 212 -8.62 6.05 -23.25
N MET A 213 -7.56 5.58 -22.60
CA MET A 213 -6.43 6.41 -22.20
C MET A 213 -5.13 5.59 -22.18
N SER A 214 -4.02 6.21 -22.56
CA SER A 214 -2.70 5.59 -22.53
C SER A 214 -1.58 6.62 -22.30
N GLY A 215 -0.36 6.15 -22.02
CA GLY A 215 0.81 7.03 -21.85
C GLY A 215 0.89 7.71 -20.49
N CYS A 216 0.03 7.33 -19.55
CA CYS A 216 -0.04 7.85 -18.19
C CYS A 216 -0.32 6.75 -17.18
N SER A 217 -0.13 7.03 -15.89
CA SER A 217 -0.57 6.15 -14.81
C SER A 217 -2.07 6.38 -14.56
N VAL A 218 -2.88 5.35 -14.77
CA VAL A 218 -4.31 5.33 -14.44
C VAL A 218 -4.51 4.55 -13.15
N ASN A 219 -5.29 5.10 -12.21
CA ASN A 219 -5.61 4.51 -10.91
C ASN A 219 -7.07 4.79 -10.53
N SER A 220 -7.56 4.12 -9.47
CA SER A 220 -8.85 4.44 -8.84
C SER A 220 -10.05 4.41 -9.78
N ILE A 221 -10.14 3.40 -10.65
CA ILE A 221 -11.30 3.24 -11.53
C ILE A 221 -12.50 2.81 -10.68
N ASN A 222 -13.54 3.64 -10.66
CA ASN A 222 -14.76 3.44 -9.89
C ASN A 222 -16.00 3.63 -10.77
N LEU A 223 -16.97 2.73 -10.63
CA LEU A 223 -18.31 2.91 -11.21
C LEU A 223 -19.01 4.10 -10.54
N SER A 224 -19.66 4.96 -11.32
CA SER A 224 -20.53 6.02 -10.81
C SER A 224 -21.68 5.44 -10.00
N HIS A 225 -22.26 6.24 -9.11
CA HIS A 225 -23.36 5.78 -8.26
C HIS A 225 -24.60 5.33 -9.07
N ASP A 226 -24.86 5.95 -10.23
CA ASP A 226 -25.96 5.59 -11.15
C ASP A 226 -25.61 4.45 -12.13
N GLY A 227 -24.35 3.97 -12.10
CA GLY A 227 -23.86 2.91 -12.97
C GLY A 227 -23.68 3.27 -14.46
N GLN A 228 -23.82 4.56 -14.82
CA GLN A 228 -23.79 5.01 -16.22
C GLN A 228 -22.41 5.43 -16.72
N SER A 229 -21.48 5.76 -15.82
CA SER A 229 -20.12 6.19 -16.13
C SER A 229 -19.11 5.55 -15.19
N ILE A 230 -17.83 5.71 -15.52
CA ILE A 230 -16.72 5.45 -14.60
C ILE A 230 -15.98 6.74 -14.32
N THR A 231 -15.45 6.84 -13.11
CA THR A 231 -14.50 7.87 -12.70
C THR A 231 -13.14 7.22 -12.48
N PHE A 232 -12.06 7.93 -12.80
CA PHE A 232 -10.71 7.43 -12.60
C PHE A 232 -9.70 8.57 -12.46
N LEU A 233 -8.60 8.30 -11.77
CA LEU A 233 -7.48 9.22 -11.69
C LEU A 233 -6.46 8.88 -12.78
N ALA A 234 -5.96 9.88 -13.49
CA ALA A 234 -4.83 9.70 -14.39
C ALA A 234 -3.77 10.79 -14.21
N GLU A 235 -2.50 10.39 -14.21
CA GLU A 235 -1.36 11.30 -14.08
C GLU A 235 -0.97 11.90 -15.43
N VAL A 236 -1.67 12.98 -15.81
CA VAL A 236 -1.38 13.77 -17.00
C VAL A 236 -0.67 15.06 -16.59
N GLY A 237 0.66 15.07 -16.72
CA GLY A 237 1.53 16.17 -16.28
C GLY A 237 2.21 15.87 -14.94
N GLU A 238 2.22 16.85 -14.02
CA GLU A 238 2.87 16.72 -12.71
C GLU A 238 2.00 16.05 -11.65
N THR A 239 0.68 16.18 -11.71
CA THR A 239 -0.24 15.66 -10.68
C THR A 239 -1.30 14.76 -11.29
N PHE A 240 -1.97 13.97 -10.45
CA PHE A 240 -3.13 13.20 -10.89
C PHE A 240 -4.36 14.10 -11.08
N THR A 241 -5.08 13.82 -12.15
CA THR A 241 -6.28 14.52 -12.57
C THR A 241 -7.45 13.54 -12.54
N LEU A 242 -8.62 13.98 -12.08
CA LEU A 242 -9.84 13.18 -12.09
C LEU A 242 -10.52 13.30 -13.46
N TYR A 243 -10.88 12.15 -14.01
CA TYR A 243 -11.57 11.99 -15.29
C TYR A 243 -12.87 11.24 -15.09
N GLU A 244 -13.81 11.46 -16.00
CA GLU A 244 -15.03 10.67 -16.14
C GLU A 244 -15.20 10.24 -17.60
N THR A 245 -15.70 9.03 -17.81
CA THR A 245 -16.06 8.54 -19.15
C THR A 245 -17.22 7.56 -19.06
N ASN A 246 -17.95 7.40 -20.15
CA ASN A 246 -19.02 6.42 -20.28
C ASN A 246 -18.81 5.54 -21.52
N PRO A 247 -19.58 4.44 -21.68
CA PRO A 247 -19.38 3.54 -22.81
C PRO A 247 -19.59 4.13 -24.20
N THR A 248 -20.30 5.27 -24.30
CA THR A 248 -20.56 5.95 -25.57
C THR A 248 -19.54 7.03 -25.90
N SER A 249 -18.65 7.37 -24.96
CA SER A 249 -17.65 8.42 -25.15
C SER A 249 -16.54 7.95 -26.09
N GLU A 250 -16.20 8.74 -27.09
CA GLU A 250 -14.97 8.53 -27.84
C GLU A 250 -13.75 8.95 -26.99
N PRO A 251 -12.55 8.35 -27.19
CA PRO A 251 -11.37 8.70 -26.41
C PRO A 251 -11.03 10.20 -26.40
N GLU A 252 -11.28 10.93 -27.50
CA GLU A 252 -11.02 12.37 -27.57
C GLU A 252 -12.02 13.21 -26.76
N GLN A 253 -13.14 12.62 -26.36
CA GLN A 253 -14.19 13.28 -25.56
C GLN A 253 -13.96 13.13 -24.06
N VAL A 254 -13.01 12.30 -23.64
CA VAL A 254 -12.68 12.09 -22.22
C VAL A 254 -12.01 13.34 -21.68
N LYS A 255 -12.80 14.18 -21.02
CA LYS A 255 -12.34 15.39 -20.35
C LYS A 255 -12.06 15.09 -18.88
N GLY A 256 -10.97 15.65 -18.37
CA GLY A 256 -10.65 15.61 -16.95
C GLY A 256 -10.43 17.03 -16.44
N GLN A 257 -10.72 17.23 -15.17
CA GLN A 257 -10.47 18.51 -14.53
C GLN A 257 -9.17 18.45 -13.74
N LYS A 258 -8.16 19.18 -14.22
CA LYS A 258 -6.96 19.41 -13.44
C LYS A 258 -7.33 20.24 -12.21
N ILE A 259 -6.86 19.78 -11.05
CA ILE A 259 -6.91 20.57 -9.81
C ILE A 259 -5.49 20.88 -9.33
N ASN A 260 -5.35 21.89 -8.47
CA ASN A 260 -4.06 22.41 -8.01
C ASN A 260 -3.44 21.60 -6.84
N TRP A 261 -3.95 20.41 -6.56
CA TRP A 261 -3.42 19.50 -5.53
C TRP A 261 -2.98 18.18 -6.16
N ASP A 262 -2.15 17.43 -5.44
CA ASP A 262 -1.95 16.04 -5.80
C ASP A 262 -3.15 15.22 -5.28
N LEU A 263 -3.99 14.76 -6.22
CA LEU A 263 -5.10 13.85 -5.96
C LEU A 263 -4.64 12.40 -5.75
N SER A 264 -3.40 12.07 -6.10
CA SER A 264 -2.87 10.72 -5.92
C SER A 264 -2.14 10.60 -4.61
N THR A 265 -2.92 10.63 -3.54
CA THR A 265 -2.38 10.47 -2.21
C THR A 265 -2.78 9.16 -1.58
N GLY A 266 -2.81 8.09 -2.37
CA GLY A 266 -2.68 6.72 -1.88
C GLY A 266 -1.73 5.89 -2.73
N ASP A 267 -1.57 4.61 -2.37
CA ASP A 267 -0.46 3.76 -2.81
C ASP A 267 -0.39 3.66 -4.35
N MET A 268 0.81 3.62 -4.92
CA MET A 268 1.07 3.77 -6.37
C MET A 268 0.55 2.61 -7.26
N GLY A 269 -0.33 1.75 -6.75
CA GLY A 269 -0.77 0.54 -7.46
C GLY A 269 0.18 -0.64 -7.25
N TRP A 270 0.84 -0.70 -6.09
CA TRP A 270 1.60 -1.88 -5.63
C TRP A 270 0.74 -3.12 -5.43
N ASN A 271 -0.56 -2.93 -5.23
CA ASN A 271 -1.54 -3.99 -5.02
C ASN A 271 -2.73 -3.78 -5.93
N HIS A 272 -3.44 -4.86 -6.22
CA HIS A 272 -4.71 -4.78 -6.91
C HIS A 272 -5.74 -3.94 -6.14
N GLY A 273 -6.54 -3.17 -6.88
CA GLY A 273 -7.72 -2.47 -6.35
C GLY A 273 -7.44 -1.27 -5.43
N VAL A 274 -6.21 -0.77 -5.34
CA VAL A 274 -5.87 0.46 -4.60
C VAL A 274 -6.57 1.70 -5.18
N SER A 275 -7.58 2.22 -4.51
CA SER A 275 -8.29 3.40 -4.98
C SER A 275 -8.19 4.58 -4.00
N ASN A 276 -8.05 5.79 -4.51
CA ASN A 276 -7.99 7.01 -3.71
C ASN A 276 -9.30 7.78 -3.78
N THR A 277 -10.27 7.24 -4.54
CA THR A 277 -11.55 7.88 -4.79
C THR A 277 -12.72 6.95 -4.50
N ALA A 278 -13.88 7.54 -4.22
CA ALA A 278 -15.15 6.84 -4.13
C ALA A 278 -16.26 7.66 -4.80
N ALA A 279 -17.04 7.02 -5.66
CA ALA A 279 -18.20 7.64 -6.29
C ALA A 279 -19.38 7.66 -5.31
N GLY A 280 -19.96 8.84 -5.08
CA GLY A 280 -21.16 9.06 -4.30
C GLY A 280 -22.32 9.59 -5.13
N GLU A 281 -23.44 9.85 -4.47
CA GLU A 281 -24.68 10.32 -5.11
C GLU A 281 -24.53 11.71 -5.72
N GLY A 282 -25.37 12.00 -6.73
CA GLY A 282 -25.48 13.33 -7.34
C GLY A 282 -24.20 13.80 -8.03
N GLY A 283 -23.43 12.89 -8.64
CA GLY A 283 -22.18 13.21 -9.32
C GLY A 283 -21.02 13.56 -8.38
N LYS A 284 -21.13 13.24 -7.08
CA LYS A 284 -20.06 13.47 -6.10
C LYS A 284 -18.97 12.41 -6.23
N VAL A 285 -17.70 12.81 -6.16
CA VAL A 285 -16.54 11.94 -6.05
C VAL A 285 -15.73 12.37 -4.84
N TYR A 286 -15.58 11.48 -3.87
CA TYR A 286 -14.77 11.72 -2.68
C TYR A 286 -13.35 11.26 -2.97
N THR A 287 -12.37 12.03 -2.53
CA THR A 287 -10.96 11.74 -2.79
C THR A 287 -10.08 12.16 -1.62
N THR A 288 -8.96 11.48 -1.45
CA THR A 288 -7.85 12.03 -0.64
C THR A 288 -7.11 13.09 -1.44
N TRP A 289 -6.49 14.05 -0.75
CA TRP A 289 -5.60 15.04 -1.34
C TRP A 289 -4.37 15.25 -0.46
N ARG A 290 -3.30 15.84 -1.03
CA ARG A 290 -2.16 16.37 -0.27
C ARG A 290 -1.66 17.64 -0.90
N LYS A 291 -1.13 18.50 -0.02
CA LYS A 291 -0.42 19.72 -0.36
C LYS A 291 0.55 20.04 0.77
N GLU A 292 1.82 20.29 0.43
CA GLU A 292 2.82 20.81 1.39
C GLU A 292 2.92 19.98 2.69
N GLY A 293 2.84 18.66 2.56
CA GLY A 293 2.96 17.74 3.70
C GLY A 293 1.66 17.48 4.46
N GLU A 294 0.63 18.30 4.26
CA GLU A 294 -0.72 18.07 4.76
C GLU A 294 -1.52 17.19 3.80
N GLY A 295 -2.51 16.49 4.33
CA GLY A 295 -3.47 15.75 3.53
C GLY A 295 -4.77 15.52 4.27
N GLY A 296 -5.83 15.37 3.50
CA GLY A 296 -7.17 15.16 4.02
C GLY A 296 -8.13 14.68 2.95
N ILE A 297 -9.42 14.88 3.21
CA ILE A 297 -10.49 14.47 2.30
C ILE A 297 -11.09 15.68 1.61
N ALA A 298 -11.41 15.50 0.32
CA ALA A 298 -12.18 16.44 -0.47
C ALA A 298 -13.35 15.72 -1.12
N VAL A 299 -14.42 16.47 -1.37
CA VAL A 299 -15.49 16.08 -2.28
C VAL A 299 -15.38 16.92 -3.54
N MET A 300 -15.41 16.26 -4.68
CA MET A 300 -15.52 16.83 -6.00
C MET A 300 -16.94 16.61 -6.51
N VAL A 301 -17.53 17.57 -7.19
CA VAL A 301 -18.87 17.45 -7.78
C VAL A 301 -18.74 17.62 -9.27
N VAL A 302 -19.21 16.62 -10.02
CA VAL A 302 -19.41 16.71 -11.47
C VAL A 302 -20.76 17.35 -11.74
N GLY A 303 -20.75 18.55 -12.31
CA GLY A 303 -21.93 19.22 -12.83
C GLY A 303 -21.83 19.45 -14.33
N ASN A 304 -22.93 19.90 -14.94
CA ASN A 304 -22.94 20.45 -16.28
C ASN A 304 -23.49 21.88 -16.20
N GLU A 305 -22.71 22.87 -16.66
CA GLU A 305 -23.17 24.25 -16.90
C GLU A 305 -23.04 24.54 -18.39
N ASP A 306 -24.13 24.97 -19.03
CA ASP A 306 -24.18 25.33 -20.46
C ASP A 306 -23.56 24.26 -21.41
N ASP A 307 -23.96 23.00 -21.24
CA ASP A 307 -23.44 21.82 -21.96
C ASP A 307 -21.92 21.54 -21.77
N ASN A 308 -21.27 22.25 -20.85
CA ASN A 308 -19.90 21.96 -20.42
C ASN A 308 -19.88 21.30 -19.04
N GLN A 309 -19.07 20.25 -18.92
CA GLN A 309 -18.79 19.65 -17.62
C GLN A 309 -18.04 20.66 -16.74
N VAL A 310 -18.61 20.99 -15.59
CA VAL A 310 -18.01 21.88 -14.58
C VAL A 310 -17.74 21.08 -13.32
N TRP A 311 -16.54 21.26 -12.79
CA TRP A 311 -16.08 20.55 -11.61
C TRP A 311 -15.88 21.55 -10.47
N THR A 312 -16.58 21.33 -9.37
CA THR A 312 -16.37 22.07 -8.13
C THR A 312 -15.78 21.14 -7.07
N TRP A 313 -15.04 21.70 -6.12
CA TRP A 313 -14.48 20.91 -5.03
C TRP A 313 -14.65 21.62 -3.70
N LYS A 314 -14.64 20.83 -2.63
CA LYS A 314 -14.65 21.31 -1.25
C LYS A 314 -13.80 20.40 -0.37
N GLU A 315 -12.88 20.98 0.39
CA GLU A 315 -12.19 20.26 1.47
C GLU A 315 -13.18 19.96 2.59
N LEU A 316 -13.11 18.74 3.10
CA LEU A 316 -13.97 18.26 4.18
C LEU A 316 -13.24 18.21 5.52
N GLY A 317 -11.93 18.48 5.55
CA GLY A 317 -11.05 18.32 6.70
C GLY A 317 -10.51 16.90 6.85
N MET A 318 -9.98 16.58 8.04
CA MET A 318 -9.33 15.31 8.45
C MET A 318 -7.81 15.25 8.22
N GLU A 319 -7.03 15.18 9.31
CA GLU A 319 -5.57 15.06 9.28
C GLU A 319 -5.12 13.64 8.95
N GLY A 320 -4.52 13.41 7.77
CA GLY A 320 -3.98 12.08 7.43
C GLY A 320 -5.06 11.06 7.06
N GLY A 321 -6.20 11.54 6.57
CA GLY A 321 -7.28 10.68 6.08
C GLY A 321 -6.87 9.80 4.89
N CYS A 322 -7.37 8.56 4.85
CA CYS A 322 -7.09 7.62 3.77
C CYS A 322 -8.37 7.08 3.12
N ASN A 323 -8.26 6.67 1.85
CA ASN A 323 -9.21 5.85 1.09
C ASN A 323 -10.70 6.00 1.45
N PRO A 324 -11.42 6.96 0.85
CA PRO A 324 -12.87 7.04 1.03
C PRO A 324 -13.56 5.80 0.46
N CYS A 325 -14.74 5.48 1.01
CA CYS A 325 -15.68 4.52 0.46
C CYS A 325 -17.11 5.07 0.59
N CYS A 326 -17.95 4.83 -0.40
CA CYS A 326 -19.36 5.21 -0.37
C CYS A 326 -20.23 3.96 -0.14
N THR A 327 -21.49 4.15 0.27
CA THR A 327 -22.52 3.10 0.41
C THR A 327 -23.63 3.27 -0.63
N HIS A 328 -24.50 2.26 -0.81
CA HIS A 328 -25.60 2.34 -1.78
C HIS A 328 -26.62 3.40 -1.42
N SER A 329 -26.76 3.69 -0.13
CA SER A 329 -27.63 4.74 0.39
C SER A 329 -26.95 6.11 0.42
N GLY A 330 -25.89 6.31 -0.37
CA GLY A 330 -25.19 7.59 -0.49
C GLY A 330 -24.29 7.99 0.68
N ARG A 331 -24.25 7.21 1.77
CA ARG A 331 -23.39 7.51 2.93
C ARG A 331 -21.93 7.24 2.62
N VAL A 332 -21.04 8.03 3.17
CA VAL A 332 -19.61 7.98 2.84
C VAL A 332 -18.80 7.78 4.10
N PHE A 333 -17.91 6.80 4.07
CA PHE A 333 -17.00 6.50 5.16
C PHE A 333 -15.56 6.69 4.72
N VAL A 334 -14.71 7.02 5.68
CA VAL A 334 -13.28 7.22 5.48
C VAL A 334 -12.57 6.50 6.61
N LEU A 335 -11.56 5.70 6.26
CA LEU A 335 -10.61 5.20 7.24
C LEU A 335 -9.53 6.26 7.41
N GLY A 336 -9.11 6.53 8.63
CA GLY A 336 -7.93 7.37 8.80
C GLY A 336 -7.95 8.09 10.12
N ASP A 337 -7.09 9.08 10.19
CA ASP A 337 -6.73 9.70 11.43
C ASP A 337 -7.32 11.10 11.45
N ASN A 338 -7.54 11.64 12.65
CA ASN A 338 -8.07 12.99 12.80
C ASN A 338 -7.55 13.60 14.12
N GLY A 339 -6.22 13.76 14.19
CA GLY A 339 -5.53 14.18 15.42
C GLY A 339 -5.37 13.08 16.48
N GLY A 340 -5.49 11.80 16.07
CA GLY A 340 -5.46 10.65 16.98
C GLY A 340 -5.34 9.32 16.23
N PRO A 341 -5.42 8.17 16.94
CA PRO A 341 -5.38 6.85 16.33
C PRO A 341 -6.40 6.67 15.21
N THR A 342 -6.09 5.78 14.26
CA THR A 342 -6.95 5.47 13.13
C THR A 342 -8.36 5.08 13.57
N GLY A 343 -9.34 5.68 12.90
CA GLY A 343 -10.75 5.42 13.09
C GLY A 343 -11.49 5.25 11.76
N ILE A 344 -12.76 4.90 11.90
CA ILE A 344 -13.78 4.93 10.87
C ILE A 344 -14.59 6.20 11.09
N TRP A 345 -14.65 7.02 10.06
CA TRP A 345 -15.32 8.31 10.04
C TRP A 345 -16.42 8.29 8.99
N GLU A 346 -17.53 8.96 9.26
CA GLU A 346 -18.60 9.19 8.30
C GLU A 346 -18.58 10.65 7.85
N VAL A 347 -18.67 10.86 6.55
CA VAL A 347 -18.70 12.18 5.92
C VAL A 347 -20.15 12.59 5.68
N LEU A 348 -20.59 13.65 6.36
CA LEU A 348 -21.96 14.15 6.30
C LEU A 348 -22.01 15.42 5.42
N VAL A 349 -22.10 15.23 4.11
CA VAL A 349 -22.05 16.35 3.13
C VAL A 349 -23.32 17.18 3.12
N GLU A 350 -24.50 16.59 3.33
CA GLU A 350 -25.79 17.25 3.00
C GLU A 350 -26.32 18.24 4.04
N GLU A 351 -25.62 18.49 5.15
CA GLU A 351 -26.17 19.34 6.22
C GLU A 351 -25.16 20.32 6.83
N GLY A 352 -23.98 20.53 6.20
CA GLY A 352 -22.92 21.34 6.79
C GLY A 352 -22.39 20.81 8.13
N LYS A 353 -22.71 19.55 8.46
CA LYS A 353 -22.40 18.89 9.74
C LYS A 353 -20.96 18.37 9.84
N GLY A 354 -20.21 18.32 8.73
CA GLY A 354 -18.79 17.97 8.74
C GLY A 354 -18.54 16.46 8.72
N ILE A 355 -17.45 16.03 9.37
CA ILE A 355 -17.05 14.61 9.48
C ILE A 355 -17.32 14.15 10.91
N GLU A 356 -18.07 13.07 11.08
CA GLU A 356 -18.39 12.48 12.38
C GLU A 356 -17.65 11.17 12.59
N ARG A 357 -17.16 10.92 13.81
CA ARG A 357 -16.50 9.65 14.14
C ARG A 357 -17.56 8.57 14.33
N VAL A 358 -17.40 7.45 13.64
CA VAL A 358 -18.22 6.25 13.83
C VAL A 358 -17.58 5.32 14.86
N LYS A 359 -16.26 5.11 14.75
CA LYS A 359 -15.48 4.30 15.69
C LYS A 359 -13.99 4.67 15.63
N GLY A 360 -13.30 4.74 16.76
CA GLY A 360 -11.84 4.88 16.84
C GLY A 360 -11.17 3.67 17.50
N LEU A 361 -9.87 3.49 17.32
CA LEU A 361 -9.09 2.48 18.04
C LEU A 361 -9.12 2.73 19.56
N GLU A 362 -9.16 3.98 19.98
CA GLU A 362 -9.26 4.42 21.36
C GLU A 362 -10.59 4.03 22.03
N ASP A 363 -11.62 3.64 21.28
CA ASP A 363 -12.86 3.12 21.86
C ASP A 363 -12.63 1.76 22.52
N ASP A 364 -11.70 0.97 21.99
CA ASP A 364 -11.41 -0.39 22.42
C ASP A 364 -10.18 -0.47 23.36
N HIS A 365 -9.47 0.64 23.60
CA HIS A 365 -8.20 0.66 24.34
C HIS A 365 -8.06 1.88 25.28
N ASP A 366 -8.33 1.69 26.58
CA ASP A 366 -8.23 2.73 27.61
C ASP A 366 -6.86 3.41 27.66
N ILE A 367 -5.79 2.65 27.47
CA ILE A 367 -4.41 3.16 27.47
C ILE A 367 -4.20 4.20 26.36
N MET A 368 -4.84 4.01 25.20
CA MET A 368 -4.71 4.97 24.10
C MET A 368 -5.36 6.30 24.46
N ARG A 369 -6.49 6.28 25.15
CA ARG A 369 -7.16 7.50 25.63
C ARG A 369 -6.33 8.27 26.64
N GLU A 370 -5.66 7.56 27.54
CA GLU A 370 -4.86 8.18 28.61
C GLU A 370 -3.63 8.90 28.07
N TYR A 371 -2.95 8.32 27.07
CA TYR A 371 -1.68 8.84 26.55
C TYR A 371 -1.81 9.68 25.27
N ILE A 372 -3.01 9.83 24.69
CA ILE A 372 -3.20 10.51 23.40
C ILE A 372 -2.62 11.92 23.36
N THR A 373 -2.73 12.66 24.47
CA THR A 373 -2.23 14.04 24.60
C THR A 373 -0.71 14.13 24.76
N THR A 374 -0.04 12.99 24.95
CA THR A 374 1.43 12.92 25.09
C THR A 374 2.13 12.59 23.77
N PHE A 375 1.37 12.15 22.76
CA PHE A 375 1.93 11.76 21.48
C PHE A 375 2.37 12.96 20.67
N THR A 376 3.48 12.79 19.96
CA THR A 376 4.01 13.85 19.10
C THR A 376 3.29 13.85 17.76
N LYS A 377 3.15 15.05 17.19
CA LYS A 377 2.66 15.27 15.82
C LYS A 377 3.84 15.46 14.85
N PRO A 378 3.66 15.12 13.56
CA PRO A 378 4.64 15.44 12.53
C PRO A 378 4.73 16.95 12.29
N ILE A 379 5.95 17.44 12.09
CA ILE A 379 6.23 18.78 11.56
C ILE A 379 6.81 18.57 10.16
N HIS A 380 6.12 19.07 9.13
CA HIS A 380 6.66 19.02 7.77
C HIS A 380 7.91 19.90 7.70
N VAL A 381 9.00 19.34 7.17
CA VAL A 381 10.26 20.02 6.94
C VAL A 381 10.64 19.89 5.47
N LEU A 382 11.25 20.97 4.97
CA LEU A 382 11.80 21.03 3.62
C LEU A 382 13.27 21.42 3.75
N PHE A 383 14.15 20.64 3.11
CA PHE A 383 15.59 20.87 3.15
C PHE A 383 16.23 20.63 1.78
N GLU A 384 17.34 21.31 1.53
CA GLU A 384 18.03 21.27 0.24
C GLU A 384 18.74 19.92 0.04
N GLY A 385 18.39 19.19 -1.02
CA GLY A 385 19.09 17.99 -1.50
C GLY A 385 19.78 18.23 -2.84
N GLU A 386 20.57 17.25 -3.31
CA GLU A 386 21.38 17.42 -4.54
C GLU A 386 20.52 17.61 -5.81
N MET A 387 19.30 17.07 -5.83
CA MET A 387 18.36 17.15 -6.95
C MET A 387 17.24 18.18 -6.72
N GLY A 388 17.44 19.09 -5.76
CA GLY A 388 16.48 20.09 -5.30
C GLY A 388 15.91 19.77 -3.93
N ASP A 389 14.91 20.54 -3.50
CA ASP A 389 14.31 20.39 -2.17
C ASP A 389 13.77 18.98 -1.91
N VAL A 390 13.92 18.51 -0.68
CA VAL A 390 13.54 17.20 -0.18
C VAL A 390 12.53 17.36 0.96
N HIS A 391 11.49 16.54 0.92
CA HIS A 391 10.43 16.55 1.93
C HIS A 391 10.76 15.58 3.07
N GLY A 392 10.45 15.96 4.29
CA GLY A 392 10.50 15.07 5.43
C GLY A 392 9.52 15.49 6.52
N TYR A 393 9.36 14.62 7.51
CA TYR A 393 8.53 14.88 8.67
C TYR A 393 9.37 14.68 9.93
N TYR A 394 9.56 15.77 10.66
CA TYR A 394 10.24 15.77 11.93
C TYR A 394 9.24 15.57 13.06
N TYR A 395 9.49 14.57 13.89
CA TYR A 395 8.73 14.26 15.10
C TYR A 395 9.64 14.53 16.29
N PRO A 396 9.40 15.60 17.06
CA PRO A 396 10.20 15.86 18.24
C PRO A 396 9.97 14.81 19.34
N PRO A 397 10.88 14.71 20.33
CA PRO A 397 10.63 13.93 21.54
C PRO A 397 9.31 14.35 22.20
N ALA A 398 8.56 13.37 22.70
CA ALA A 398 7.29 13.62 23.36
C ALA A 398 7.44 14.59 24.55
N GLY A 399 6.52 15.53 24.69
CA GLY A 399 6.54 16.54 25.76
C GLY A 399 7.49 17.71 25.54
N SER A 400 8.21 17.79 24.40
CA SER A 400 8.90 19.02 24.04
C SER A 400 7.89 20.04 23.49
N ASN A 401 7.72 21.18 24.15
CA ASN A 401 6.88 22.28 23.66
C ASN A 401 7.53 22.88 22.39
N GLN A 402 7.04 22.49 21.21
CA GLN A 402 7.42 23.07 19.91
C GLN A 402 6.24 23.76 19.21
N GLU A 403 5.04 23.80 19.82
CA GLU A 403 3.94 24.67 19.37
C GLU A 403 4.36 26.14 19.54
N GLY A 404 5.09 26.68 18.55
CA GLY A 404 5.55 28.07 18.54
C GLY A 404 6.87 28.37 17.83
N SER A 405 7.59 27.39 17.26
CA SER A 405 8.90 27.63 16.65
C SER A 405 8.87 27.90 15.13
N GLU A 406 7.72 28.21 14.54
CA GLU A 406 7.70 28.83 13.21
C GLU A 406 8.28 30.25 13.33
N GLY A 407 9.59 30.37 13.11
CA GLY A 407 10.28 31.66 12.96
C GLY A 407 11.11 32.14 14.16
N SER A 408 11.30 31.36 15.21
CA SER A 408 12.26 31.73 16.27
C SER A 408 13.61 31.04 16.05
N ASP A 409 14.68 31.84 15.88
CA ASP A 409 16.09 31.39 15.89
C ASP A 409 16.57 30.94 17.29
N ASP A 410 15.65 30.67 18.22
CA ASP A 410 15.98 30.29 19.59
C ASP A 410 16.36 28.80 19.65
N VAL A 411 17.61 28.55 20.05
CA VAL A 411 18.14 27.21 20.33
C VAL A 411 17.34 26.59 21.47
N PRO A 412 16.83 25.35 21.33
CA PRO A 412 16.12 24.67 22.42
C PRO A 412 16.95 24.66 23.70
N SER A 413 16.33 24.93 24.85
CA SER A 413 17.01 24.99 26.17
C SER A 413 17.51 23.62 26.68
N SER A 414 17.17 22.54 25.98
CA SER A 414 17.58 21.16 26.28
C SER A 414 18.66 20.70 25.30
N PRO A 415 19.59 19.83 25.70
CA PRO A 415 20.57 19.26 24.77
C PRO A 415 19.85 18.57 23.60
N PRO A 416 20.39 18.63 22.36
CA PRO A 416 19.79 17.97 21.22
C PRO A 416 19.53 16.48 21.48
N PRO A 417 18.37 15.93 21.08
CA PRO A 417 18.02 14.54 21.32
C PRO A 417 18.78 13.59 20.39
N PRO A 418 18.96 12.30 20.75
CA PRO A 418 19.28 11.28 19.77
C PRO A 418 18.19 11.23 18.69
N MET A 419 18.58 10.91 17.46
CA MET A 419 17.67 10.92 16.32
C MET A 419 17.63 9.57 15.61
N LEU A 420 16.43 9.13 15.25
CA LEU A 420 16.21 8.06 14.29
C LEU A 420 15.70 8.63 12.97
N VAL A 421 16.45 8.42 11.89
CA VAL A 421 16.00 8.72 10.53
C VAL A 421 15.30 7.50 9.97
N LYS A 422 14.06 7.64 9.51
CA LYS A 422 13.33 6.58 8.83
C LYS A 422 13.37 6.82 7.32
N CYS A 423 13.57 5.73 6.56
CA CYS A 423 13.37 5.72 5.12
C CYS A 423 12.38 4.61 4.74
N HIS A 424 11.35 4.97 3.95
CA HIS A 424 10.30 4.05 3.56
C HIS A 424 10.77 3.05 2.47
N GLY A 425 10.10 1.90 2.40
CA GLY A 425 10.23 0.95 1.29
C GLY A 425 9.49 1.41 0.02
N GLY A 426 9.59 0.65 -1.08
CA GLY A 426 8.99 1.01 -2.37
C GLY A 426 9.97 0.72 -3.51
N PRO A 427 10.92 1.61 -3.84
CA PRO A 427 11.11 2.96 -3.30
C PRO A 427 10.09 3.99 -3.85
N THR A 428 9.29 3.63 -4.85
CA THR A 428 8.16 4.45 -5.31
C THR A 428 6.97 4.33 -4.34
N SER A 429 7.13 4.91 -3.16
CA SER A 429 6.11 4.97 -2.11
C SER A 429 6.24 6.33 -1.41
N ARG A 430 5.83 6.44 -0.14
CA ARG A 430 6.08 7.61 0.70
C ARG A 430 5.85 7.27 2.17
N THR A 431 6.26 8.17 3.04
CA THR A 431 5.88 8.18 4.44
C THR A 431 4.42 8.57 4.65
N ARG A 432 3.87 8.07 5.76
CA ARG A 432 2.52 8.33 6.20
C ARG A 432 2.57 9.22 7.44
N THR A 433 1.78 10.28 7.40
CA THR A 433 1.59 11.25 8.49
C THR A 433 0.49 10.84 9.46
N ASN A 434 -0.07 9.65 9.26
CA ASN A 434 -1.04 9.08 10.14
C ASN A 434 -0.36 8.68 11.47
N PHE A 435 -1.13 8.62 12.54
CA PHE A 435 -0.79 8.11 13.85
C PHE A 435 -0.11 6.74 13.77
N ARG A 436 1.09 6.69 14.33
CA ARG A 436 2.03 5.58 14.18
C ARG A 436 2.67 5.22 15.51
N LEU A 437 2.25 4.10 16.09
CA LEU A 437 2.77 3.61 17.37
C LEU A 437 4.28 3.32 17.30
N ASP A 438 4.79 2.91 16.14
CA ASP A 438 6.21 2.71 15.93
C ASP A 438 7.00 4.02 16.05
N VAL A 439 6.46 5.15 15.57
CA VAL A 439 7.06 6.48 15.78
C VAL A 439 6.92 6.93 17.24
N GLN A 440 5.72 6.76 17.82
CA GLN A 440 5.47 7.14 19.21
C GLN A 440 6.36 6.37 20.21
N PHE A 441 6.71 5.12 19.90
CA PHE A 441 7.63 4.32 20.71
C PHE A 441 8.97 5.03 20.92
N TRP A 442 9.54 5.62 19.86
CA TRP A 442 10.80 6.36 19.92
C TRP A 442 10.66 7.73 20.60
N THR A 443 9.64 8.49 20.20
CA THR A 443 9.49 9.88 20.65
C THR A 443 9.18 9.95 22.15
N THR A 444 8.39 9.00 22.67
CA THR A 444 8.14 8.85 24.11
C THR A 444 9.36 8.39 24.92
N ARG A 445 10.43 7.92 24.25
CA ARG A 445 11.70 7.50 24.86
C ARG A 445 12.82 8.53 24.68
N GLY A 446 12.47 9.75 24.28
CA GLY A 446 13.41 10.88 24.20
C GLY A 446 14.15 10.99 22.87
N PHE A 447 13.75 10.23 21.86
CA PHE A 447 14.34 10.33 20.52
C PHE A 447 13.55 11.32 19.67
N ALA A 448 14.24 12.06 18.81
CA ALA A 448 13.61 12.66 17.65
C ALA A 448 13.49 11.62 16.52
N VAL A 449 12.47 11.76 15.67
CA VAL A 449 12.36 10.97 14.44
C VAL A 449 12.32 11.90 13.24
N LEU A 450 13.11 11.62 12.22
CA LEU A 450 13.03 12.29 10.92
C LEU A 450 12.62 11.24 9.87
N ASP A 451 11.39 11.31 9.39
CA ASP A 451 10.88 10.39 8.35
C ASP A 451 11.00 11.07 6.98
N VAL A 452 11.90 10.56 6.13
CA VAL A 452 12.32 11.24 4.90
C VAL A 452 11.57 10.67 3.70
N ASP A 453 10.85 11.54 2.99
CA ASP A 453 10.34 11.27 1.65
C ASP A 453 11.43 11.64 0.65
N TYR A 454 12.40 10.75 0.48
CA TYR A 454 13.56 10.97 -0.38
C TYR A 454 13.17 11.09 -1.86
N SER A 455 14.02 11.69 -2.69
CA SER A 455 13.85 11.79 -4.15
C SER A 455 13.48 10.45 -4.75
N GLY A 456 12.32 10.36 -5.40
CA GLY A 456 11.71 9.07 -5.78
C GLY A 456 10.34 8.82 -5.16
N SER A 457 10.05 9.51 -4.05
CA SER A 457 8.78 9.40 -3.34
C SER A 457 7.59 9.88 -4.19
N SER A 458 6.43 9.34 -3.87
CA SER A 458 5.12 9.68 -4.42
C SER A 458 4.44 10.80 -3.61
N GLY A 459 3.43 11.45 -4.19
CA GLY A 459 2.68 12.53 -3.52
C GLY A 459 3.29 13.94 -3.65
N TYR A 460 4.40 14.06 -4.39
CA TYR A 460 5.10 15.33 -4.70
C TYR A 460 5.18 15.59 -6.20
N GLY A 461 4.32 14.91 -6.96
CA GLY A 461 4.27 14.97 -8.41
C GLY A 461 5.30 14.12 -9.16
N LYS A 462 5.08 14.02 -10.47
CA LYS A 462 5.81 13.15 -11.39
C LYS A 462 7.31 13.47 -11.47
N THR A 463 7.67 14.74 -11.48
CA THR A 463 9.08 15.16 -11.54
C THR A 463 9.84 14.71 -10.29
N TYR A 464 9.26 14.87 -9.10
CA TYR A 464 9.88 14.41 -7.86
C TYR A 464 10.09 12.90 -7.84
N ARG A 465 9.05 12.13 -8.23
CA ARG A 465 9.12 10.66 -8.34
C ARG A 465 10.21 10.20 -9.30
N ARG A 466 10.39 10.90 -10.42
CA ARG A 466 11.38 10.53 -11.45
C ARG A 466 12.82 10.89 -11.09
N ARG A 467 13.08 11.64 -10.03
CA ARG A 467 14.46 11.93 -9.58
C ARG A 467 15.25 10.65 -9.28
N LEU A 468 14.57 9.59 -8.85
CA LEU A 468 15.22 8.31 -8.53
C LEU A 468 15.57 7.47 -9.77
N ASN A 469 15.03 7.79 -10.95
CA ASN A 469 15.33 7.04 -12.17
C ASN A 469 16.83 7.16 -12.50
N GLY A 470 17.50 6.02 -12.62
CA GLY A 470 18.95 5.91 -12.76
C GLY A 470 19.76 6.26 -11.50
N ASN A 471 19.13 6.67 -10.40
CA ASN A 471 19.79 7.21 -9.20
C ASN A 471 19.54 6.41 -7.91
N TRP A 472 18.84 5.27 -7.97
CA TRP A 472 18.62 4.45 -6.77
C TRP A 472 19.93 3.87 -6.24
N GLY A 473 20.13 3.94 -4.92
CA GLY A 473 21.41 3.67 -4.27
C GLY A 473 22.39 4.85 -4.29
N VAL A 474 21.90 6.04 -4.63
CA VAL A 474 22.68 7.29 -4.73
C VAL A 474 21.90 8.43 -4.12
N ILE A 475 20.82 8.88 -4.76
CA ILE A 475 20.12 10.10 -4.32
C ILE A 475 19.29 9.87 -3.06
N ASP A 476 18.74 8.67 -2.90
CA ASP A 476 17.92 8.26 -1.77
C ASP A 476 18.66 8.37 -0.42
N TYR A 477 19.89 7.84 -0.33
CA TYR A 477 20.66 7.95 0.91
C TYR A 477 21.23 9.36 1.13
N LYS A 478 21.56 10.07 0.05
CA LYS A 478 22.07 11.45 0.11
C LYS A 478 21.01 12.42 0.62
N ASP A 479 19.77 12.23 0.20
CA ASP A 479 18.64 12.99 0.70
C ASP A 479 18.42 12.73 2.21
N CYS A 480 18.56 11.49 2.67
CA CYS A 480 18.54 11.18 4.10
C CYS A 480 19.66 11.90 4.86
N LEU A 481 20.89 11.92 4.32
CA LEU A 481 22.03 12.62 4.91
C LEU A 481 21.85 14.15 4.93
N ALA A 482 21.21 14.72 3.90
CA ALA A 482 20.85 16.13 3.85
C ALA A 482 19.85 16.48 4.97
N GLY A 483 18.88 15.60 5.23
CA GLY A 483 17.95 15.73 6.35
C GLY A 483 18.65 15.73 7.71
N VAL A 484 19.59 14.80 7.93
CA VAL A 484 20.43 14.81 9.15
C VAL A 484 21.19 16.12 9.30
N THR A 485 21.83 16.57 8.21
CA THR A 485 22.61 17.82 8.20
C THR A 485 21.74 19.03 8.58
N TYR A 486 20.52 19.08 8.03
CA TYR A 486 19.52 20.10 8.37
C TYR A 486 19.18 20.07 9.86
N CYS A 487 18.81 18.90 10.40
CA CYS A 487 18.40 18.76 11.81
C CYS A 487 19.55 19.08 12.78
N VAL A 488 20.77 18.60 12.52
CA VAL A 488 21.94 18.90 13.35
C VAL A 488 22.24 20.40 13.35
N LYS A 489 22.22 21.05 12.18
CA LYS A 489 22.47 22.51 12.07
C LYS A 489 21.44 23.34 12.83
N LYS A 490 20.19 22.86 12.90
CA LYS A 490 19.09 23.48 13.64
C LYS A 490 19.08 23.13 15.15
N GLY A 491 20.00 22.28 15.62
CA GLY A 491 20.01 21.81 17.01
C GLY A 491 18.88 20.83 17.35
N LEU A 492 18.25 20.25 16.34
CA LEU A 492 17.16 19.28 16.47
C LEU A 492 17.65 17.83 16.64
N ALA A 493 18.94 17.58 16.42
CA ALA A 493 19.56 16.27 16.54
C ALA A 493 20.96 16.37 17.16
N ASP A 494 21.29 15.40 18.01
CA ASP A 494 22.66 15.18 18.46
C ASP A 494 23.46 14.46 17.37
N LYS A 495 24.46 15.15 16.80
CA LYS A 495 25.32 14.62 15.74
C LYS A 495 26.07 13.34 16.11
N GLU A 496 26.29 13.07 17.39
CA GLU A 496 26.99 11.87 17.86
C GLU A 496 26.02 10.68 18.05
N ARG A 497 24.70 10.90 17.94
CA ARG A 497 23.66 9.90 18.21
C ARG A 497 22.54 9.99 17.16
N VAL A 498 22.93 9.74 15.92
CA VAL A 498 21.99 9.64 14.78
C VAL A 498 22.04 8.23 14.22
N ALA A 499 20.88 7.58 14.15
CA ALA A 499 20.69 6.29 13.51
C ALA A 499 19.79 6.42 12.28
N ILE A 500 19.88 5.45 11.37
CA ILE A 500 18.94 5.30 10.25
C ILE A 500 18.33 3.90 10.23
N ASP A 501 17.03 3.80 9.95
CA ASP A 501 16.34 2.54 9.76
C ASP A 501 15.37 2.55 8.57
N GLY A 502 15.17 1.37 8.00
CA GLY A 502 14.32 1.18 6.85
C GLY A 502 14.04 -0.29 6.58
N GLY A 503 12.89 -0.55 5.94
CA GLY A 503 12.48 -1.87 5.50
C GLY A 503 12.54 -2.02 3.98
N SER A 504 12.89 -3.20 3.46
CA SER A 504 12.87 -3.49 2.02
C SER A 504 13.79 -2.53 1.24
N ALA A 505 13.29 -1.81 0.24
CA ALA A 505 14.03 -0.74 -0.44
C ALA A 505 14.56 0.34 0.53
N GLY A 506 13.85 0.63 1.61
CA GLY A 506 14.35 1.51 2.68
C GLY A 506 15.52 0.87 3.43
N GLY A 507 15.48 -0.46 3.65
CA GLY A 507 16.59 -1.20 4.23
C GLY A 507 17.83 -1.21 3.33
N TYR A 508 17.65 -1.18 2.02
CA TYR A 508 18.73 -0.94 1.05
C TYR A 508 19.28 0.49 1.18
N THR A 509 18.42 1.50 1.21
CA THR A 509 18.83 2.90 1.44
C THR A 509 19.58 3.06 2.77
N THR A 510 19.15 2.37 3.84
CA THR A 510 19.87 2.30 5.12
C THR A 510 21.29 1.76 4.93
N LEU A 511 21.45 0.59 4.29
CA LEU A 511 22.78 0.01 4.07
C LEU A 511 23.65 0.90 3.16
N CYS A 512 23.07 1.51 2.13
CA CYS A 512 23.76 2.50 1.30
C CYS A 512 24.20 3.73 2.09
N ALA A 513 23.35 4.27 2.97
CA ALA A 513 23.69 5.41 3.82
C ALA A 513 24.88 5.09 4.71
N LEU A 514 24.85 3.94 5.40
CA LEU A 514 25.92 3.53 6.31
C LEU A 514 27.24 3.24 5.58
N THR A 515 27.17 2.70 4.36
CA THR A 515 28.34 2.35 3.54
C THR A 515 28.94 3.54 2.78
N PHE A 516 28.11 4.42 2.23
CA PHE A 516 28.55 5.44 1.24
C PHE A 516 28.52 6.88 1.74
N GLN A 517 28.11 7.14 2.98
CA GLN A 517 28.11 8.50 3.58
C GLN A 517 29.49 9.18 3.63
N GLY A 518 30.59 8.42 3.57
CA GLY A 518 31.95 8.95 3.67
C GLY A 518 32.43 9.19 5.11
N GLU A 519 33.70 9.60 5.25
CA GLU A 519 34.28 9.91 6.56
C GLU A 519 33.63 11.14 7.18
N GLY A 520 33.28 11.06 8.47
CA GLY A 520 32.55 12.12 9.17
C GLY A 520 31.10 12.28 8.69
N GLY A 521 30.54 11.24 8.05
CA GLY A 521 29.13 11.16 7.68
C GLY A 521 28.18 11.31 8.89
N GLY A 522 26.90 11.54 8.59
CA GLY A 522 25.89 11.90 9.60
C GLY A 522 25.35 10.74 10.43
N PHE A 523 25.57 9.48 10.05
CA PHE A 523 25.01 8.30 10.71
C PHE A 523 26.04 7.54 11.52
N THR A 524 25.70 7.28 12.78
CA THR A 524 26.57 6.61 13.78
C THR A 524 26.15 5.18 14.10
N ALA A 525 24.97 4.75 13.65
CA ALA A 525 24.46 3.38 13.71
C ALA A 525 23.30 3.21 12.71
N GLY A 526 22.82 1.99 12.48
CA GLY A 526 21.54 1.81 11.78
C GLY A 526 20.98 0.39 11.81
N CYS A 527 19.73 0.25 11.36
CA CYS A 527 19.01 -1.02 11.34
C CYS A 527 18.37 -1.27 9.96
N SER A 528 18.82 -2.32 9.27
CA SER A 528 18.19 -2.76 8.01
C SER A 528 17.22 -3.91 8.27
N LYS A 529 15.96 -3.71 7.89
CA LYS A 529 14.88 -4.71 7.98
C LYS A 529 14.64 -5.31 6.60
N TYR A 530 14.91 -6.62 6.43
CA TYR A 530 14.73 -7.36 5.17
C TYR A 530 15.20 -6.52 3.96
N GLY A 531 16.38 -5.91 4.11
CA GLY A 531 16.93 -4.95 3.16
C GLY A 531 17.85 -5.61 2.14
N ILE A 532 17.94 -5.00 0.97
CA ILE A 532 18.77 -5.51 -0.12
C ILE A 532 20.22 -5.13 0.15
N SER A 533 21.14 -6.07 -0.02
CA SER A 533 22.59 -5.86 0.12
C SER A 533 23.33 -6.05 -1.21
N ASP A 534 22.77 -6.88 -2.09
CA ASP A 534 23.23 -7.18 -3.44
C ASP A 534 22.08 -7.02 -4.45
N LEU A 535 22.22 -6.00 -5.31
CA LEU A 535 21.27 -5.68 -6.38
C LEU A 535 21.29 -6.69 -7.54
N GLY A 536 22.43 -7.31 -7.83
CA GLY A 536 22.53 -8.30 -8.90
C GLY A 536 21.73 -9.56 -8.56
N MET A 537 21.85 -10.01 -7.32
CA MET A 537 21.09 -11.15 -6.81
C MET A 537 19.58 -10.84 -6.74
N LEU A 538 19.21 -9.63 -6.30
CA LEU A 538 17.82 -9.18 -6.36
C LEU A 538 17.27 -9.26 -7.79
N TYR A 539 18.02 -8.77 -8.79
CA TYR A 539 17.59 -8.81 -10.19
C TYR A 539 17.34 -10.24 -10.69
N GLU A 540 18.18 -11.20 -10.28
CA GLU A 540 18.10 -12.59 -10.71
C GLU A 540 16.97 -13.38 -10.02
N GLU A 541 16.60 -12.99 -8.80
CA GLU A 541 15.63 -13.71 -7.96
C GLU A 541 14.26 -13.01 -7.82
N THR A 542 14.13 -11.77 -8.30
CA THR A 542 12.89 -11.00 -8.14
C THR A 542 11.72 -11.61 -8.91
N HIS A 543 10.53 -11.35 -8.40
CA HIS A 543 9.27 -11.81 -8.96
C HIS A 543 8.86 -11.02 -10.21
N LYS A 544 7.84 -11.53 -10.91
CA LYS A 544 7.39 -10.98 -12.20
C LYS A 544 7.13 -9.47 -12.12
N PHE A 545 6.37 -9.01 -11.13
CA PHE A 545 5.92 -7.61 -11.05
C PHE A 545 7.07 -6.61 -10.96
N GLU A 546 8.17 -6.94 -10.28
CA GLU A 546 9.32 -6.04 -10.10
C GLU A 546 10.52 -6.38 -11.02
N SER A 547 10.42 -7.43 -11.84
CA SER A 547 11.52 -7.94 -12.67
C SER A 547 12.11 -6.97 -13.68
N LYS A 548 11.39 -5.89 -14.01
CA LYS A 548 11.89 -4.79 -14.87
C LYS A 548 11.93 -3.44 -14.16
N TYR A 549 11.62 -3.40 -12.87
CA TYR A 549 11.58 -2.15 -12.12
C TYR A 549 12.98 -1.53 -11.98
N MET A 550 14.00 -2.36 -11.75
CA MET A 550 15.39 -1.93 -11.63
C MET A 550 15.97 -1.35 -12.92
N ASP A 551 15.39 -1.69 -14.09
CA ASP A 551 15.84 -1.14 -15.38
C ASP A 551 15.67 0.40 -15.42
N GLY A 552 14.59 0.91 -14.81
CA GLY A 552 14.35 2.35 -14.68
C GLY A 552 15.11 3.01 -13.51
N LEU A 553 15.24 2.31 -12.39
CA LEU A 553 15.87 2.85 -11.17
C LEU A 553 17.41 2.87 -11.21
N ILE A 554 18.03 1.92 -11.91
CA ILE A 554 19.50 1.78 -12.00
C ILE A 554 19.94 1.74 -13.47
N GLY A 555 19.31 0.91 -14.28
CA GLY A 555 19.63 0.72 -15.69
C GLY A 555 19.45 -0.73 -16.13
N PRO A 556 19.40 -0.99 -17.45
CA PRO A 556 19.14 -2.33 -17.98
C PRO A 556 20.25 -3.32 -17.65
N TYR A 557 19.88 -4.49 -17.12
CA TYR A 557 20.81 -5.60 -16.85
C TYR A 557 20.85 -6.58 -18.04
N PRO A 558 22.02 -7.16 -18.43
CA PRO A 558 23.34 -7.03 -17.79
C PRO A 558 24.18 -5.84 -18.28
N SER A 559 23.70 -5.00 -19.20
CA SER A 559 24.49 -3.88 -19.75
C SER A 559 24.98 -2.89 -18.70
N SER A 560 24.22 -2.70 -17.61
CA SER A 560 24.55 -1.83 -16.48
C SER A 560 25.13 -2.57 -15.28
N LYS A 561 25.63 -3.80 -15.43
CA LYS A 561 26.13 -4.63 -14.31
C LYS A 561 27.18 -3.93 -13.43
N SER A 562 28.03 -3.09 -14.02
CA SER A 562 29.02 -2.30 -13.27
C SER A 562 28.37 -1.27 -12.33
N VAL A 563 27.24 -0.67 -12.73
CA VAL A 563 26.48 0.28 -11.91
C VAL A 563 25.80 -0.45 -10.75
N TYR A 564 25.26 -1.64 -10.98
CA TYR A 564 24.70 -2.48 -9.91
C TYR A 564 25.79 -2.79 -8.88
N HIS A 565 26.94 -3.31 -9.32
CA HIS A 565 28.06 -3.64 -8.44
C HIS A 565 28.58 -2.42 -7.65
N SER A 566 28.65 -1.23 -8.27
CA SER A 566 29.09 -0.02 -7.57
C SER A 566 28.12 0.45 -6.48
N ARG A 567 26.89 -0.07 -6.49
CA ARG A 567 25.80 0.32 -5.59
C ARG A 567 25.35 -0.81 -4.66
N CYS A 568 26.03 -1.96 -4.61
CA CYS A 568 25.76 -3.05 -3.66
C CYS A 568 26.52 -2.83 -2.34
N PRO A 569 25.89 -2.47 -1.21
CA PRO A 569 26.59 -2.22 0.05
C PRO A 569 27.51 -3.36 0.51
N VAL A 570 27.11 -4.62 0.26
CA VAL A 570 27.89 -5.80 0.67
C VAL A 570 29.26 -5.89 -0.02
N MET A 571 29.40 -5.29 -1.20
CA MET A 571 30.66 -5.27 -1.98
C MET A 571 31.60 -4.13 -1.57
N HIS A 572 31.15 -3.22 -0.70
CA HIS A 572 31.91 -2.04 -0.27
C HIS A 572 31.91 -1.89 1.26
N THR A 573 31.84 -3.02 1.99
CA THR A 573 31.86 -3.01 3.46
C THR A 573 33.13 -2.38 4.02
N ASP A 574 34.22 -2.29 3.24
CA ASP A 574 35.45 -1.55 3.55
C ASP A 574 35.19 -0.06 3.88
N LYS A 575 34.12 0.53 3.34
CA LYS A 575 33.73 1.93 3.58
C LYS A 575 32.79 2.13 4.77
N LEU A 576 32.10 1.09 5.23
CA LEU A 576 31.18 1.17 6.38
C LEU A 576 31.97 1.12 7.69
N SER A 577 31.71 2.02 8.65
CA SER A 577 32.50 2.10 9.90
C SER A 577 31.69 2.12 11.19
N CYS A 578 30.36 2.07 11.10
CA CYS A 578 29.45 2.17 12.24
C CYS A 578 28.68 0.86 12.50
N PRO A 579 28.13 0.67 13.71
CA PRO A 579 27.36 -0.53 14.05
C PRO A 579 26.08 -0.72 13.22
N VAL A 580 25.74 -1.97 12.91
CA VAL A 580 24.58 -2.33 12.08
C VAL A 580 23.74 -3.44 12.73
N LEU A 581 22.44 -3.24 12.81
CA LEU A 581 21.47 -4.29 13.14
C LEU A 581 20.77 -4.79 11.87
N LEU A 582 20.61 -6.11 11.75
CA LEU A 582 19.94 -6.76 10.63
C LEU A 582 18.74 -7.55 11.15
N LEU A 583 17.54 -7.32 10.62
CA LEU A 583 16.32 -8.00 11.04
C LEU A 583 15.64 -8.62 9.82
N GLN A 584 15.41 -9.94 9.84
CA GLN A 584 15.01 -10.67 8.64
C GLN A 584 13.93 -11.72 8.95
N GLY A 585 12.92 -11.84 8.09
CA GLY A 585 11.98 -12.96 8.13
C GLY A 585 12.59 -14.17 7.42
N GLU A 586 12.52 -15.36 8.00
CA GLU A 586 13.12 -16.57 7.40
C GLU A 586 12.38 -17.07 6.14
N GLU A 587 11.11 -16.70 5.96
CA GLU A 587 10.28 -17.08 4.80
C GLU A 587 10.12 -15.95 3.76
N ASP A 588 10.96 -14.92 3.84
CA ASP A 588 10.92 -13.80 2.89
C ASP A 588 11.31 -14.27 1.47
N LYS A 589 10.42 -13.99 0.51
CA LYS A 589 10.59 -14.33 -0.91
C LYS A 589 10.88 -13.13 -1.80
N VAL A 590 10.76 -11.91 -1.27
CA VAL A 590 11.06 -10.69 -2.05
C VAL A 590 12.48 -10.22 -1.79
N VAL A 591 12.92 -10.26 -0.54
CA VAL A 591 14.34 -10.07 -0.19
C VAL A 591 14.78 -11.30 0.60
N PRO A 592 15.34 -12.32 -0.06
CA PRO A 592 15.61 -13.58 0.61
C PRO A 592 16.65 -13.43 1.74
N PRO A 593 16.60 -14.28 2.79
CA PRO A 593 17.46 -14.14 3.97
C PRO A 593 18.97 -14.16 3.71
N ASN A 594 19.40 -14.71 2.57
CA ASN A 594 20.80 -14.72 2.14
C ASN A 594 21.37 -13.29 2.03
N GLN A 595 20.57 -12.29 1.64
CA GLN A 595 20.96 -10.88 1.60
C GLN A 595 21.47 -10.39 2.96
N SER A 596 20.64 -10.56 4.00
CA SER A 596 20.98 -10.17 5.37
C SER A 596 22.14 -11.00 5.93
N MET A 597 22.20 -12.31 5.66
CA MET A 597 23.29 -13.16 6.13
C MET A 597 24.64 -12.80 5.52
N MET A 598 24.70 -12.53 4.21
CA MET A 598 25.95 -12.10 3.54
C MET A 598 26.47 -10.79 4.13
N MET A 599 25.57 -9.82 4.37
CA MET A 599 25.95 -8.55 5.00
C MET A 599 26.44 -8.77 6.43
N TYR A 600 25.76 -9.60 7.23
CA TYR A 600 26.18 -9.95 8.59
C TYR A 600 27.60 -10.53 8.61
N ASP A 601 27.86 -11.55 7.78
CA ASP A 601 29.17 -12.22 7.73
C ASP A 601 30.29 -11.26 7.32
N ALA A 602 30.04 -10.42 6.30
CA ALA A 602 31.01 -9.43 5.82
C ALA A 602 31.33 -8.36 6.88
N LEU A 603 30.33 -7.88 7.61
CA LEU A 603 30.52 -6.89 8.68
C LEU A 603 31.23 -7.50 9.90
N LYS A 604 30.89 -8.74 10.24
CA LYS A 604 31.53 -9.49 11.32
C LYS A 604 33.00 -9.77 11.02
N GLU A 605 33.34 -10.16 9.80
CA GLU A 605 34.73 -10.37 9.36
C GLU A 605 35.55 -9.08 9.49
N LYS A 606 34.94 -7.93 9.19
CA LYS A 606 35.56 -6.61 9.36
C LYS A 606 35.69 -6.18 10.84
N GLY A 607 35.04 -6.87 11.77
CA GLY A 607 35.04 -6.53 13.19
C GLY A 607 34.11 -5.36 13.54
N ILE A 608 33.11 -5.07 12.71
CA ILE A 608 32.07 -4.09 13.01
C ILE A 608 31.08 -4.68 14.03
N GLN A 609 30.60 -3.85 14.95
CA GLN A 609 29.56 -4.27 15.89
C GLN A 609 28.26 -4.52 15.13
N THR A 610 27.96 -5.79 14.90
CA THR A 610 26.81 -6.20 14.09
C THR A 610 26.05 -7.33 14.76
N SER A 611 24.72 -7.29 14.68
CA SER A 611 23.83 -8.35 15.15
C SER A 611 22.80 -8.68 14.07
N ILE A 612 22.30 -9.91 14.07
CA ILE A 612 21.21 -10.32 13.19
C ILE A 612 20.15 -11.11 13.97
N VAL A 613 18.88 -10.81 13.69
CA VAL A 613 17.73 -11.58 14.20
C VAL A 613 16.95 -12.15 13.01
N LEU A 614 16.78 -13.47 13.01
CA LEU A 614 15.97 -14.21 12.05
C LEU A 614 14.64 -14.60 12.71
N TYR A 615 13.52 -14.18 12.13
CA TYR A 615 12.17 -14.45 12.63
C TYR A 615 11.51 -15.61 11.88
N GLU A 616 11.25 -16.71 12.57
CA GLU A 616 10.63 -17.93 12.04
C GLU A 616 9.14 -17.70 11.71
N GLY A 617 8.76 -18.14 10.51
CA GLY A 617 7.41 -17.97 9.97
C GLY A 617 7.01 -16.51 9.76
N GLU A 618 7.98 -15.61 9.63
CA GLU A 618 7.77 -14.27 9.08
C GLU A 618 8.28 -14.23 7.64
N GLN A 619 7.55 -13.49 6.80
CA GLN A 619 7.86 -13.28 5.39
C GLN A 619 8.40 -11.86 5.20
N HIS A 620 8.24 -11.28 4.00
CA HIS A 620 8.52 -9.87 3.77
C HIS A 620 7.54 -8.99 4.59
N GLY A 621 8.10 -8.22 5.52
CA GLY A 621 7.35 -7.48 6.54
C GLY A 621 6.82 -8.36 7.67
N PHE A 622 7.02 -7.93 8.91
CA PHE A 622 6.61 -8.70 10.09
C PHE A 622 5.11 -8.54 10.39
N ARG A 623 4.41 -9.63 10.69
CA ARG A 623 2.96 -9.64 10.96
C ARG A 623 2.61 -10.12 12.36
N LYS A 624 3.41 -10.99 12.97
CA LYS A 624 3.13 -11.50 14.31
C LYS A 624 3.44 -10.38 15.31
N ALA A 625 2.45 -10.01 16.12
CA ALA A 625 2.58 -8.93 17.11
C ALA A 625 3.84 -9.09 17.99
N LYS A 626 4.11 -10.30 18.51
CA LYS A 626 5.31 -10.63 19.30
C LYS A 626 6.64 -10.32 18.60
N ASN A 627 6.68 -10.41 17.27
CA ASN A 627 7.89 -10.18 16.48
C ASN A 627 8.04 -8.69 16.15
N ILE A 628 6.92 -7.99 15.91
CA ILE A 628 6.89 -6.53 15.76
C ILE A 628 7.34 -5.84 17.06
N GLU A 629 6.82 -6.28 18.21
CA GLU A 629 7.24 -5.80 19.54
C GLU A 629 8.74 -6.02 19.75
N HIS A 630 9.21 -7.25 19.54
CA HIS A 630 10.64 -7.56 19.68
C HIS A 630 11.53 -6.74 18.74
N CYS A 631 11.11 -6.56 17.49
CA CYS A 631 11.83 -5.74 16.51
C CYS A 631 12.07 -4.32 17.02
N LEU A 632 11.07 -3.70 17.66
CA LEU A 632 11.21 -2.36 18.26
C LEU A 632 12.13 -2.38 19.49
N GLU A 633 11.99 -3.38 20.35
CA GLU A 633 12.78 -3.51 21.58
C GLU A 633 14.26 -3.76 21.29
N VAL A 634 14.57 -4.68 20.38
CA VAL A 634 15.96 -5.03 20.02
C VAL A 634 16.65 -3.88 19.28
N GLU A 635 15.93 -3.15 18.42
CA GLU A 635 16.45 -1.97 17.73
C GLU A 635 16.76 -0.84 18.73
N TYR A 636 15.85 -0.58 19.67
CA TYR A 636 16.06 0.39 20.74
C TYR A 636 17.25 0.03 21.64
N ASP A 637 17.32 -1.22 22.08
CA ASP A 637 18.40 -1.70 22.94
C ASP A 637 19.75 -1.62 22.21
N PHE A 638 19.79 -1.97 20.91
CA PHE A 638 20.97 -1.85 20.07
C PHE A 638 21.54 -0.42 20.04
N TYR A 639 20.72 0.58 19.71
CA TYR A 639 21.19 1.97 19.67
C TYR A 639 21.69 2.45 21.02
N ARG A 640 21.00 2.08 22.11
CA ARG A 640 21.45 2.49 23.45
C ARG A 640 22.77 1.85 23.84
N VAL A 641 23.00 0.57 23.50
CA VAL A 641 24.27 -0.10 23.80
C VAL A 641 25.42 0.56 23.02
N VAL A 642 25.26 0.78 21.71
CA VAL A 642 26.35 1.33 20.89
C VAL A 642 26.66 2.79 21.19
N TRP A 643 25.69 3.56 21.70
CA TRP A 643 25.90 4.93 22.18
C TRP A 643 26.21 5.04 23.68
N GLY A 644 26.35 3.93 24.40
CA GLY A 644 26.68 3.94 25.83
C GLY A 644 25.58 4.52 26.74
N MET A 645 24.32 4.46 26.33
CA MET A 645 23.14 4.94 27.08
C MET A 645 22.55 3.88 28.05
N GLY A 646 23.33 2.84 28.38
CA GLY A 646 22.86 1.63 29.08
C GLY A 646 22.01 0.73 28.18
N GLY A 647 21.67 -0.49 28.64
CA GLY A 647 20.97 -1.50 27.82
C GLY A 647 21.75 -2.81 27.76
N GLY A 648 21.44 -3.65 26.77
CA GLY A 648 22.02 -4.99 26.57
C GLY A 648 21.19 -6.10 27.21
N ASP A 649 19.95 -5.80 27.57
CA ASP A 649 19.00 -6.75 28.16
C ASP A 649 18.29 -7.59 27.09
N VAL A 650 18.19 -7.07 25.87
CA VAL A 650 17.45 -7.67 24.75
C VAL A 650 18.40 -8.08 23.63
N VAL A 651 19.23 -7.16 23.14
CA VAL A 651 20.13 -7.44 22.01
C VAL A 651 21.42 -8.10 22.49
N LYS A 652 21.87 -9.13 21.76
CA LYS A 652 23.18 -9.75 21.96
C LYS A 652 24.12 -9.40 20.82
N ILE A 653 24.98 -8.42 21.06
CA ILE A 653 25.91 -7.92 20.02
C ILE A 653 26.84 -9.04 19.54
N GLY A 654 26.92 -9.22 18.22
CA GLY A 654 27.78 -10.22 17.59
C GLY A 654 27.17 -11.62 17.47
N GLU A 655 25.95 -11.83 17.96
CA GLU A 655 25.24 -13.11 17.88
C GLU A 655 24.24 -13.16 16.72
N VAL A 656 23.95 -14.39 16.27
CA VAL A 656 22.82 -14.71 15.40
C VAL A 656 21.70 -15.18 16.31
N GLU A 657 20.61 -14.43 16.38
CA GLU A 657 19.40 -14.83 17.09
C GLU A 657 18.39 -15.46 16.11
N LYS A 658 17.79 -16.57 16.49
CA LYS A 658 16.64 -17.19 15.80
C LYS A 658 15.44 -17.21 16.73
N ARG A 659 14.26 -16.79 16.26
CA ARG A 659 13.08 -16.57 17.10
C ARG A 659 11.75 -16.95 16.48
#